data_AF-A0A6G0X1A2-F1
#
_entry.id   AF-A0A6G0X1A2-F1
#
_cell.length_a   1.000
_cell.length_b   1.000
_cell.length_c   1.000
_cell.angle_alpha   90.00
_cell.angle_beta   90.00
_cell.angle_gamma   90.00
#
_symmetry.space_group_name_H-M   'P 1'
#
loop_
_entity.id
_entity.type
_entity.pdbx_description
1 polymer ?
#
loop_
_entity_poly.entity_id
_entity_poly.type
_entity_poly.pdbx_seq_one_letter_code
_entity_poly.pdbx_strand_id
1 'polypeptide(L)'
;MSTAAFDFVFRPLRAPAYHVGRIVAAEVMQFAKDLVSTPLQLALVVLRLTQYDPNVFKLYLPIFKKKMPLLTTSRQFNNMLTELHRVLLWAPTCPDILDFFDKAANSSPSTSANKMLFAHVESTSSTDDHLKPLSQSMVWSAQQEFYKAQGIQAWSSNLIPYGVSSSMFIAQAYARVVFQFFADCHRNDLLPTEPEVNCYVLEGGSGSCKFAAAFVRELLQLLKEAKLTEDIRPCVILTDLSEQVVESRRQHPSFQNILQLHPHAVDFAVMDCQAVVNKEPVYLRLANEVFQPAKRPVFLVGNYFLDSLPTDAFMVDSKDTYQVLTDDRADVFYPRLLNDLNHYYDDASLDKTLQEILEHAQTLNRKSLILFPVQAFRFLAAIHSLSTDSPIGMLFGDATVHFSDNLHDIPELSPHAECFCLPVDFEIVQNFIAKLLPSAQVSSTLQMFSDTFQVFYASLLPDQPSMEQWSHFSFDHELKGFGANDCDLVLGSLHDSRGFTSLDPQIAFLSLSNYDFDCFLIFKWQLVAALRLEPNRDPNSVVQVGLRCYKNLYTLDLQPEFNLQLSMARWLYALKSYEACVEILKTLLPSKDTRVLYLLGLSCMHLGALEKASLLFSSCMRIQFKRKFEIKLRLCIEQAYNL
;
A
#
# COMPACT_ATOMS: atom_id res chain seq x y z
N MET A 1 13.14 11.80 28.40
CA MET A 1 11.95 12.36 27.71
C MET A 1 11.00 13.00 28.71
N SER A 2 10.34 14.11 28.35
CA SER A 2 9.19 14.63 29.13
C SER A 2 8.00 13.69 28.97
N THR A 3 7.11 13.64 29.97
CA THR A 3 5.88 12.83 29.98
C THR A 3 5.02 13.00 28.71
N ALA A 4 5.07 14.16 28.06
CA ALA A 4 4.31 14.44 26.84
C ALA A 4 4.77 13.64 25.59
N ALA A 5 6.06 13.35 25.44
CA ALA A 5 6.56 12.51 24.34
C ALA A 5 6.24 11.03 24.57
N PHE A 6 6.21 10.60 25.84
CA PHE A 6 5.73 9.29 26.26
C PHE A 6 4.22 9.15 25.98
N ASP A 7 3.43 10.16 26.31
CA ASP A 7 1.97 10.18 26.10
C ASP A 7 1.55 10.19 24.61
N PHE A 8 2.38 10.73 23.70
CA PHE A 8 2.08 10.69 22.26
C PHE A 8 2.11 9.26 21.70
N VAL A 9 3.01 8.43 22.23
CA VAL A 9 3.20 7.04 21.80
C VAL A 9 2.10 6.11 22.36
N PHE A 10 1.56 6.44 23.54
CA PHE A 10 0.48 5.68 24.19
C PHE A 10 -0.93 6.22 23.95
N ARG A 11 -1.09 7.41 23.34
CA ARG A 11 -2.42 7.74 22.81
C ARG A 11 -2.71 6.72 21.73
N PRO A 12 -3.76 5.89 21.86
CA PRO A 12 -4.35 5.37 20.64
C PRO A 12 -4.71 6.63 19.85
N LEU A 13 -4.00 6.87 18.76
CA LEU A 13 -4.53 7.70 17.69
C LEU A 13 -5.88 7.07 17.45
N ARG A 14 -6.96 7.72 17.89
CA ARG A 14 -8.27 7.08 17.88
C ARG A 14 -8.55 6.77 16.42
N ALA A 15 -8.33 5.51 16.04
CA ALA A 15 -8.37 5.10 14.65
C ALA A 15 -9.70 5.59 14.09
N PRO A 16 -9.76 6.20 12.90
CA PRO A 16 -11.02 6.65 12.32
C PRO A 16 -12.09 5.53 12.37
N ALA A 17 -11.67 4.26 12.24
CA ALA A 17 -12.49 3.07 12.46
C ALA A 17 -13.27 3.09 13.79
N TYR A 18 -12.67 3.56 14.89
CA TYR A 18 -13.32 3.69 16.20
C TYR A 18 -14.47 4.71 16.21
N HIS A 19 -14.35 5.79 15.46
CA HIS A 19 -15.33 6.85 15.47
C HIS A 19 -16.41 6.69 14.42
N VAL A 20 -16.02 6.26 13.22
CA VAL A 20 -16.90 6.31 12.04
C VAL A 20 -17.07 4.96 11.36
N GLY A 21 -16.38 3.90 11.82
CA GLY A 21 -16.45 2.57 11.21
C GLY A 21 -17.87 2.00 11.18
N ARG A 22 -18.64 2.16 12.26
CA ARG A 22 -20.05 1.72 12.34
C ARG A 22 -20.96 2.41 11.30
N ILE A 23 -20.67 3.66 10.95
CA ILE A 23 -21.44 4.42 9.95
C ILE A 23 -21.25 3.79 8.57
N VAL A 24 -19.99 3.50 8.21
CA VAL A 24 -19.67 2.85 6.93
C VAL A 24 -20.16 1.41 6.92
N ALA A 25 -19.99 0.66 8.01
CA ALA A 25 -20.48 -0.71 8.12
C ALA A 25 -21.99 -0.80 7.87
N ALA A 26 -22.78 0.14 8.41
CA ALA A 26 -24.23 0.18 8.20
C ALA A 26 -24.62 0.33 6.72
N GLU A 27 -23.83 1.06 5.94
CA GLU A 27 -24.06 1.23 4.50
C GLU A 27 -23.57 0.00 3.72
N VAL A 28 -22.41 -0.55 4.07
CA VAL A 28 -21.88 -1.79 3.46
C VAL A 28 -22.83 -2.97 3.66
N MET A 29 -23.46 -3.08 4.83
CA MET A 29 -24.46 -4.11 5.12
C MET A 29 -25.69 -4.05 4.20
N GLN A 30 -25.97 -2.92 3.56
CA GLN A 30 -27.11 -2.75 2.65
C GLN A 30 -26.80 -3.15 1.19
N PHE A 31 -25.53 -3.42 0.84
CA PHE A 31 -25.16 -3.75 -0.53
C PHE A 31 -25.63 -5.13 -0.97
N ALA A 32 -25.74 -6.08 -0.04
CA ALA A 32 -26.22 -7.41 -0.37
C ALA A 32 -27.75 -7.42 -0.43
N LYS A 33 -28.32 -8.02 -1.48
CA LYS A 33 -29.79 -8.22 -1.60
C LYS A 33 -30.34 -9.06 -0.44
N ASP A 34 -29.52 -9.99 0.06
CA ASP A 34 -29.73 -10.73 1.30
C ASP A 34 -28.38 -10.95 2.00
N LEU A 35 -28.39 -11.18 3.32
CA LEU A 35 -27.16 -11.34 4.09
C LEU A 35 -26.35 -12.58 3.64
N VAL A 36 -27.03 -13.66 3.25
CA VAL A 36 -26.40 -14.96 2.93
C VAL A 36 -25.54 -14.91 1.65
N SER A 37 -25.86 -14.01 0.72
CA SER A 37 -25.08 -13.81 -0.52
C SER A 37 -23.78 -13.02 -0.29
N THR A 38 -23.69 -12.19 0.77
CA THR A 38 -22.54 -11.35 1.09
C THR A 38 -21.20 -12.10 1.01
N PRO A 39 -20.22 -11.67 0.19
CA PRO A 39 -18.89 -12.26 0.14
C PRO A 39 -18.23 -12.35 1.52
N LEU A 40 -17.44 -13.40 1.76
CA LEU A 40 -16.81 -13.61 3.07
C LEU A 40 -15.83 -12.47 3.40
N GLN A 41 -15.14 -11.94 2.40
CA GLN A 41 -14.28 -10.76 2.49
C GLN A 41 -15.05 -9.55 3.02
N LEU A 42 -16.22 -9.25 2.44
CA LEU A 42 -17.03 -8.10 2.84
C LEU A 42 -17.63 -8.26 4.25
N ALA A 43 -17.95 -9.49 4.64
CA ALA A 43 -18.34 -9.80 6.02
C ALA A 43 -17.21 -9.46 7.02
N LEU A 44 -15.95 -9.79 6.70
CA LEU A 44 -14.80 -9.42 7.53
C LEU A 44 -14.59 -7.91 7.60
N VAL A 45 -14.76 -7.20 6.48
CA VAL A 45 -14.71 -5.72 6.45
C VAL A 45 -15.72 -5.14 7.44
N VAL A 46 -16.96 -5.63 7.42
CA VAL A 46 -18.01 -5.18 8.37
C VAL A 46 -17.63 -5.49 9.81
N LEU A 47 -17.06 -6.66 10.09
CA LEU A 47 -16.56 -6.99 11.43
C LEU A 47 -15.44 -6.06 11.87
N ARG A 48 -14.43 -5.79 11.03
CA ARG A 48 -13.33 -4.87 11.34
C ARG A 48 -13.83 -3.45 11.60
N LEU A 49 -14.72 -2.94 10.75
CA LEU A 49 -15.35 -1.62 10.90
C LEU A 49 -16.18 -1.48 12.18
N THR A 50 -16.77 -2.58 12.65
CA THR A 50 -17.58 -2.63 13.87
C THR A 50 -16.81 -3.07 15.11
N GLN A 51 -15.50 -3.33 14.97
CA GLN A 51 -14.62 -3.86 16.00
C GLN A 51 -15.11 -5.19 16.59
N TYR A 52 -15.62 -6.06 15.72
CA TYR A 52 -16.16 -7.36 16.09
C TYR A 52 -17.29 -7.22 17.13
N ASP A 53 -18.19 -6.25 16.94
CA ASP A 53 -19.37 -6.08 17.78
C ASP A 53 -20.15 -7.41 17.85
N PRO A 54 -20.40 -7.98 19.04
CA PRO A 54 -21.03 -9.30 19.18
C PRO A 54 -22.41 -9.40 18.52
N ASN A 55 -23.18 -8.32 18.44
CA ASN A 55 -24.49 -8.34 17.79
C ASN A 55 -24.34 -8.40 16.26
N VAL A 56 -23.38 -7.67 15.71
CA VAL A 56 -23.06 -7.74 14.28
C VAL A 56 -22.50 -9.12 13.95
N PHE A 57 -21.60 -9.66 14.79
CA PHE A 57 -21.07 -11.01 14.60
C PHE A 57 -22.18 -12.07 14.55
N LYS A 58 -23.16 -12.02 15.48
CA LYS A 58 -24.31 -12.94 15.48
C LYS A 58 -25.14 -12.85 14.19
N LEU A 59 -25.33 -11.65 13.64
CA LEU A 59 -26.01 -11.49 12.34
C LEU A 59 -25.27 -12.25 11.23
N TYR A 60 -23.94 -12.24 11.25
CA TYR A 60 -23.08 -12.85 10.24
C TYR A 60 -22.78 -14.35 10.46
N LEU A 61 -23.15 -14.93 11.60
CA LEU A 61 -22.99 -16.37 11.89
C LEU A 61 -23.46 -17.30 10.75
N PRO A 62 -24.62 -17.08 10.09
CA PRO A 62 -25.04 -17.92 8.97
C PRO A 62 -24.07 -17.91 7.78
N ILE A 63 -23.40 -16.78 7.52
CA ILE A 63 -22.39 -16.67 6.47
C ILE A 63 -21.16 -17.50 6.85
N PHE A 64 -20.66 -17.34 8.08
CA PHE A 64 -19.48 -18.08 8.54
C PHE A 64 -19.72 -19.59 8.55
N LYS A 65 -20.86 -20.04 9.10
CA LYS A 65 -21.27 -21.46 9.09
C LYS A 65 -21.38 -22.04 7.68
N LYS A 66 -21.81 -21.24 6.70
CA LYS A 66 -21.97 -21.68 5.30
C LYS A 66 -20.67 -21.64 4.50
N LYS A 67 -19.87 -20.57 4.63
CA LYS A 67 -18.76 -20.27 3.72
C LYS A 67 -17.39 -20.67 4.25
N MET A 68 -17.17 -20.70 5.57
CA MET A 68 -15.86 -21.13 6.11
C MET A 68 -15.52 -22.59 5.77
N PRO A 69 -16.45 -23.56 5.80
CA PRO A 69 -16.14 -24.94 5.40
C PRO A 69 -15.74 -25.08 3.92
N LEU A 70 -15.96 -24.04 3.10
CA LEU A 70 -15.58 -24.00 1.68
C LEU A 70 -14.16 -23.44 1.47
N LEU A 71 -13.47 -23.01 2.53
CA LEU A 71 -12.08 -22.57 2.43
C LEU A 71 -11.19 -23.73 2.00
N THR A 72 -10.22 -23.42 1.14
CA THR A 72 -9.54 -24.44 0.33
C THR A 72 -8.45 -25.19 1.08
N THR A 73 -7.98 -24.64 2.21
CA THR A 73 -6.91 -25.19 3.03
C THR A 73 -7.23 -25.05 4.52
N SER A 74 -6.73 -25.97 5.35
CA SER A 74 -6.84 -25.87 6.81
C SER A 74 -6.15 -24.61 7.35
N ARG A 75 -5.08 -24.15 6.69
CA ARG A 75 -4.41 -22.89 6.99
C ARG A 75 -5.35 -21.69 6.86
N GLN A 76 -6.00 -21.52 5.71
CA GLN A 76 -6.98 -20.45 5.49
C GLN A 76 -8.12 -20.52 6.52
N PHE A 77 -8.62 -21.73 6.81
CA PHE A 77 -9.64 -21.95 7.83
C PHE A 77 -9.19 -21.51 9.22
N ASN A 78 -7.99 -21.92 9.65
CA ASN A 78 -7.43 -21.57 10.95
C ASN A 78 -7.13 -20.08 11.04
N ASN A 79 -6.59 -19.48 9.99
CA ASN A 79 -6.34 -18.04 9.97
C ASN A 79 -7.66 -17.26 10.05
N MET A 80 -8.70 -17.68 9.31
CA MET A 80 -10.05 -17.11 9.43
C MET A 80 -10.59 -17.27 10.85
N LEU A 81 -10.39 -18.42 11.49
CA LEU A 81 -10.81 -18.68 12.86
C LEU A 81 -10.10 -17.74 13.86
N THR A 82 -8.78 -17.58 13.72
CA THR A 82 -7.98 -16.62 14.49
C THR A 82 -8.49 -15.19 14.35
N GLU A 83 -8.84 -14.78 13.13
CA GLU A 83 -9.41 -13.45 12.90
C GLU A 83 -10.78 -13.29 13.57
N LEU A 84 -11.66 -14.29 13.47
CA LEU A 84 -12.98 -14.25 14.10
C LEU A 84 -12.92 -14.34 15.63
N HIS A 85 -11.92 -15.00 16.21
CA HIS A 85 -11.73 -15.12 17.67
C HIS A 85 -11.66 -13.76 18.37
N ARG A 86 -11.32 -12.67 17.66
CA ARG A 86 -11.32 -11.31 18.20
C ARG A 86 -12.67 -10.90 18.81
N VAL A 87 -13.80 -11.48 18.37
CA VAL A 87 -15.12 -11.24 18.98
C VAL A 87 -15.17 -11.65 20.47
N LEU A 88 -14.36 -12.63 20.88
CA LEU A 88 -14.33 -13.12 22.25
C LEU A 88 -13.74 -12.10 23.23
N LEU A 89 -13.01 -11.09 22.75
CA LEU A 89 -12.58 -9.94 23.57
C LEU A 89 -13.79 -9.18 24.13
N TRP A 90 -14.93 -9.18 23.42
CA TRP A 90 -16.14 -8.44 23.78
C TRP A 90 -17.26 -9.33 24.31
N ALA A 91 -17.29 -10.60 23.91
CA ALA A 91 -18.34 -11.54 24.28
C ALA A 91 -17.77 -12.93 24.66
N PRO A 92 -16.94 -13.02 25.72
CA PRO A 92 -16.27 -14.27 26.11
C PRO A 92 -17.23 -15.36 26.60
N THR A 93 -18.47 -14.99 26.97
CA THR A 93 -19.47 -15.91 27.57
C THR A 93 -20.75 -16.05 26.74
N CYS A 94 -20.78 -15.53 25.51
CA CYS A 94 -22.00 -15.58 24.68
C CYS A 94 -22.22 -17.00 24.12
N PRO A 95 -23.32 -17.70 24.47
CA PRO A 95 -23.51 -19.10 24.10
C PRO A 95 -23.48 -19.37 22.59
N ASP A 96 -24.12 -18.52 21.78
CA ASP A 96 -24.18 -18.71 20.32
C ASP A 96 -22.79 -18.58 19.66
N ILE A 97 -21.94 -17.72 20.21
CA ILE A 97 -20.58 -17.46 19.71
C ILE A 97 -19.66 -18.62 20.14
N LEU A 98 -19.76 -19.06 21.39
CA LEU A 98 -19.00 -20.21 21.88
C LEU A 98 -19.39 -21.49 21.14
N ASP A 99 -20.69 -21.75 20.93
CA ASP A 99 -21.18 -22.89 20.13
C ASP A 99 -20.62 -22.89 18.70
N PHE A 100 -20.47 -21.71 18.09
CA PHE A 100 -19.83 -21.58 16.79
C PHE A 100 -18.36 -22.00 16.83
N PHE A 101 -17.57 -21.53 17.79
CA PHE A 101 -16.16 -21.89 17.91
C PHE A 101 -15.95 -23.36 18.28
N ASP A 102 -16.78 -23.91 19.17
CA ASP A 102 -16.76 -25.34 19.53
C ASP A 102 -17.05 -26.22 18.32
N LYS A 103 -18.00 -25.84 17.46
CA LYS A 103 -18.29 -26.56 16.21
C LYS A 103 -17.19 -26.35 15.18
N ALA A 104 -16.67 -25.13 15.04
CA ALA A 104 -15.60 -24.82 14.09
C ALA A 104 -14.32 -25.62 14.40
N ALA A 105 -13.94 -25.73 15.67
CA ALA A 105 -12.79 -26.54 16.12
C ALA A 105 -12.92 -28.03 15.70
N ASN A 106 -14.15 -28.54 15.59
CA ASN A 106 -14.43 -29.93 15.24
C ASN A 106 -14.66 -30.17 13.73
N SER A 107 -14.61 -29.12 12.88
CA SER A 107 -15.03 -29.19 11.47
C SER A 107 -13.94 -28.78 10.46
N SER A 108 -12.66 -28.94 10.82
CA SER A 108 -11.54 -28.63 9.94
C SER A 108 -11.75 -29.24 8.54
N PRO A 109 -11.67 -28.43 7.46
CA PRO A 109 -11.94 -28.91 6.12
C PRO A 109 -10.95 -30.01 5.76
N SER A 110 -11.42 -31.03 5.04
CA SER A 110 -10.54 -32.06 4.47
C SER A 110 -9.61 -31.39 3.46
N THR A 111 -8.30 -31.47 3.69
CA THR A 111 -7.29 -30.90 2.80
C THR A 111 -7.44 -31.49 1.39
N SER A 112 -7.75 -30.66 0.41
CA SER A 112 -7.79 -31.09 -1.00
C SER A 112 -6.39 -31.55 -1.41
N ALA A 113 -6.29 -32.71 -2.06
CA ALA A 113 -5.06 -33.06 -2.77
C ALA A 113 -4.95 -32.11 -3.97
N ASN A 114 -3.88 -31.31 -4.05
CA ASN A 114 -3.65 -30.40 -5.18
C ASN A 114 -3.27 -31.17 -6.47
N LYS A 115 -4.19 -31.99 -6.95
CA LYS A 115 -3.98 -32.92 -8.07
C LYS A 115 -3.81 -32.20 -9.41
N MET A 116 -4.24 -30.94 -9.50
CA MET A 116 -4.21 -30.16 -10.73
C MET A 116 -2.88 -29.44 -10.96
N LEU A 117 -2.00 -29.35 -9.96
CA LEU A 117 -0.70 -28.69 -10.09
C LEU A 117 0.14 -29.40 -11.16
N PHE A 118 0.47 -28.68 -12.23
CA PHE A 118 1.17 -29.18 -13.42
C PHE A 118 0.50 -30.41 -14.08
N ALA A 119 -0.83 -30.55 -13.99
CA ALA A 119 -1.54 -31.70 -14.56
C ALA A 119 -1.40 -31.83 -16.10
N HIS A 120 -0.99 -30.76 -16.78
CA HIS A 120 -0.79 -30.70 -18.23
C HIS A 120 0.67 -30.90 -18.67
N VAL A 121 1.61 -31.01 -17.73
CA VAL A 121 3.03 -31.17 -18.06
C VAL A 121 3.33 -32.66 -18.22
N GLU A 122 3.71 -33.08 -19.43
CA GLU A 122 4.28 -34.42 -19.63
C GLU A 122 5.58 -34.53 -18.85
N SER A 123 5.71 -35.58 -18.04
CA SER A 123 6.94 -35.90 -17.30
C SER A 123 8.05 -36.22 -18.31
N THR A 124 8.72 -35.20 -18.81
CA THR A 124 9.78 -35.38 -19.80
C THR A 124 11.09 -35.58 -19.05
N SER A 125 11.78 -36.69 -19.34
CA SER A 125 13.18 -36.90 -18.96
C SER A 125 14.12 -36.09 -19.87
N SER A 126 13.69 -34.91 -20.32
CA SER A 126 14.44 -34.12 -21.30
C SER A 126 15.72 -33.61 -20.63
N THR A 127 16.85 -33.96 -21.24
CA THR A 127 18.19 -33.49 -20.89
C THR A 127 18.52 -32.24 -21.71
N ASP A 128 17.51 -31.42 -22.02
CA ASP A 128 17.69 -30.25 -22.84
C ASP A 128 18.49 -29.18 -22.08
N ASP A 129 19.72 -28.95 -22.54
CA ASP A 129 20.66 -27.98 -21.97
C ASP A 129 20.15 -26.52 -22.07
N HIS A 130 19.07 -26.27 -22.83
CA HIS A 130 18.44 -24.96 -22.92
C HIS A 130 17.52 -24.61 -21.75
N LEU A 131 17.08 -25.59 -20.95
CA LEU A 131 16.20 -25.35 -19.81
C LEU A 131 16.97 -24.81 -18.61
N LYS A 132 16.44 -23.76 -17.99
CA LYS A 132 17.08 -23.07 -16.85
C LYS A 132 16.15 -23.01 -15.64
N PRO A 133 16.71 -22.88 -14.43
CA PRO A 133 15.93 -22.48 -13.25
C PRO A 133 15.19 -21.17 -13.53
N LEU A 134 13.98 -21.01 -13.00
CA LEU A 134 13.14 -19.84 -13.29
C LEU A 134 13.83 -18.51 -12.94
N SER A 135 14.60 -18.44 -11.85
CA SER A 135 15.35 -17.24 -11.48
C SER A 135 16.47 -16.87 -12.46
N GLN A 136 16.89 -17.81 -13.32
CA GLN A 136 17.94 -17.63 -14.33
C GLN A 136 17.36 -17.49 -15.75
N SER A 137 16.04 -17.50 -15.90
CA SER A 137 15.37 -17.32 -17.20
C SER A 137 15.53 -15.89 -17.72
N MET A 138 15.55 -15.74 -19.05
CA MET A 138 15.64 -14.45 -19.74
C MET A 138 14.39 -13.59 -19.54
N VAL A 139 13.27 -14.18 -19.08
CA VAL A 139 12.02 -13.48 -18.82
C VAL A 139 12.19 -12.34 -17.80
N TRP A 140 13.09 -12.48 -16.81
CA TRP A 140 13.38 -11.41 -15.85
C TRP A 140 14.15 -10.25 -16.48
N SER A 141 15.05 -10.52 -17.42
CA SER A 141 15.73 -9.46 -18.18
C SER A 141 14.74 -8.69 -19.05
N ALA A 142 13.83 -9.41 -19.72
CA ALA A 142 12.75 -8.79 -20.49
C ALA A 142 11.83 -7.92 -19.62
N GLN A 143 11.48 -8.39 -18.41
CA GLN A 143 10.70 -7.62 -17.44
C GLN A 143 11.42 -6.33 -17.01
N GLN A 144 12.72 -6.40 -16.69
CA GLN A 144 13.50 -5.23 -16.34
C GLN A 144 13.62 -4.24 -17.52
N GLU A 145 13.81 -4.74 -18.74
CA GLU A 145 13.82 -3.93 -19.95
C GLU A 145 12.48 -3.23 -20.17
N PHE A 146 11.35 -3.91 -19.93
CA PHE A 146 10.02 -3.30 -19.96
C PHE A 146 9.92 -2.11 -19.00
N TYR A 147 10.27 -2.28 -17.71
CA TYR A 147 10.20 -1.18 -16.74
C TYR A 147 11.15 -0.03 -17.09
N LYS A 148 12.38 -0.34 -17.54
CA LYS A 148 13.35 0.67 -18.00
C LYS A 148 12.82 1.46 -19.20
N ALA A 149 12.21 0.78 -20.17
CA ALA A 149 11.70 1.39 -21.40
C ALA A 149 10.41 2.21 -21.18
N GLN A 150 9.48 1.71 -20.37
CA GLN A 150 8.23 2.42 -20.07
C GLN A 150 8.48 3.61 -19.12
N GLY A 151 9.38 3.46 -18.16
CA GLY A 151 9.59 4.44 -17.10
C GLY A 151 8.28 4.83 -16.43
N ILE A 152 8.03 6.13 -16.23
CA ILE A 152 6.79 6.60 -15.58
C ILE A 152 5.51 6.22 -16.35
N GLN A 153 5.61 5.91 -17.65
CA GLN A 153 4.46 5.54 -18.48
C GLN A 153 3.83 4.23 -18.05
N ALA A 154 4.58 3.34 -17.39
CA ALA A 154 4.05 2.11 -16.83
C ALA A 154 2.84 2.39 -15.91
N TRP A 155 2.91 3.46 -15.11
CA TRP A 155 1.82 3.87 -14.22
C TRP A 155 0.89 4.91 -14.85
N SER A 156 1.41 5.89 -15.59
CA SER A 156 0.58 6.99 -16.12
C SER A 156 -0.37 6.58 -17.26
N SER A 157 -0.10 5.45 -17.91
CA SER A 157 -0.99 4.86 -18.91
C SER A 157 -1.94 3.79 -18.35
N ASN A 158 -1.94 3.58 -17.03
CA ASN A 158 -2.68 2.52 -16.32
C ASN A 158 -2.32 1.09 -16.78
N LEU A 159 -1.10 0.87 -17.30
CA LEU A 159 -0.62 -0.49 -17.58
C LEU A 159 -0.34 -1.25 -16.28
N ILE A 160 0.25 -0.59 -15.29
CA ILE A 160 0.58 -1.16 -13.99
C ILE A 160 -0.30 -0.54 -12.90
N PRO A 161 -1.08 -1.35 -12.15
CA PRO A 161 -1.87 -0.85 -11.03
C PRO A 161 -0.97 -0.48 -9.85
N TYR A 162 -1.39 0.53 -9.08
CA TYR A 162 -0.66 0.99 -7.89
C TYR A 162 -1.60 1.43 -6.75
N GLY A 163 -2.89 1.07 -6.83
CA GLY A 163 -3.94 1.60 -5.97
C GLY A 163 -3.72 1.30 -4.48
N VAL A 164 -3.69 0.03 -4.10
CA VAL A 164 -3.57 -0.42 -2.70
C VAL A 164 -2.23 -0.01 -2.09
N SER A 165 -1.12 -0.31 -2.79
CA SER A 165 0.27 -0.06 -2.34
C SER A 165 0.65 1.41 -2.27
N SER A 166 -0.04 2.29 -3.00
CA SER A 166 0.20 3.74 -2.99
C SER A 166 -0.95 4.54 -2.36
N SER A 167 -1.79 3.88 -1.56
CA SER A 167 -2.88 4.55 -0.84
C SER A 167 -2.35 5.41 0.31
N MET A 168 -3.09 6.47 0.66
CA MET A 168 -2.82 7.26 1.87
C MET A 168 -2.89 6.42 3.14
N PHE A 169 -3.67 5.34 3.12
CA PHE A 169 -3.76 4.40 4.23
C PHE A 169 -2.41 3.75 4.52
N ILE A 170 -1.82 3.07 3.52
CA ILE A 170 -0.52 2.39 3.67
C ILE A 170 0.60 3.38 3.98
N ALA A 171 0.62 4.54 3.32
CA ALA A 171 1.63 5.57 3.57
C ALA A 171 1.65 6.04 5.04
N GLN A 172 0.48 6.30 5.63
CA GLN A 172 0.39 6.71 7.04
C GLN A 172 0.70 5.58 8.01
N ALA A 173 0.21 4.36 7.74
CA ALA A 173 0.48 3.19 8.57
C ALA A 173 1.99 2.90 8.63
N TYR A 174 2.66 2.90 7.47
CA TYR A 174 4.10 2.65 7.38
C TYR A 174 4.89 3.78 8.04
N ALA A 175 4.50 5.05 7.84
CA ALA A 175 5.16 6.19 8.48
C ALA A 175 5.16 6.07 10.00
N ARG A 176 4.08 5.56 10.61
CA ARG A 176 4.00 5.33 12.07
C ARG A 176 4.91 4.20 12.55
N VAL A 177 4.94 3.08 11.84
CA VAL A 177 5.83 1.96 12.19
C VAL A 177 7.30 2.39 12.08
N VAL A 178 7.66 3.06 10.98
CA VAL A 178 9.03 3.57 10.75
C VAL A 178 9.41 4.64 11.77
N PHE A 179 8.52 5.59 12.04
CA PHE A 179 8.71 6.58 13.11
C PHE A 179 8.99 5.88 14.43
N GLN A 180 8.20 4.86 14.79
CA GLN A 180 8.35 4.17 16.05
C GLN A 180 9.65 3.36 16.11
N PHE A 181 10.08 2.76 15.01
CA PHE A 181 11.39 2.11 14.92
C PHE A 181 12.54 3.10 15.17
N PHE A 182 12.53 4.28 14.54
CA PHE A 182 13.56 5.28 14.79
C PHE A 182 13.46 5.90 16.19
N ALA A 183 12.26 6.03 16.75
CA ALA A 183 12.09 6.42 18.14
C ALA A 183 12.64 5.37 19.10
N ASP A 184 12.48 4.07 18.80
CA ASP A 184 13.10 2.98 19.55
C ASP A 184 14.63 3.06 19.45
N CYS A 185 15.19 3.34 18.26
CA CYS A 185 16.62 3.58 18.08
C CYS A 185 17.12 4.77 18.91
N HIS A 186 16.41 5.91 18.85
CA HIS A 186 16.75 7.11 19.60
C HIS A 186 16.77 6.87 21.12
N ARG A 187 15.76 6.18 21.66
CA ARG A 187 15.66 5.90 23.10
C ARG A 187 16.75 4.98 23.62
N ASN A 188 17.37 4.19 22.74
CA ASN A 188 18.46 3.29 23.07
C ASN A 188 19.83 3.86 22.65
N ASP A 189 19.90 5.16 22.32
CA ASP A 189 21.14 5.84 21.90
C ASP A 189 21.82 5.19 20.67
N LEU A 190 21.01 4.61 19.76
CA LEU A 190 21.47 3.92 18.55
C LEU A 190 21.51 4.83 17.32
N LEU A 191 21.31 6.14 17.50
CA LEU A 191 21.41 7.14 16.43
C LEU A 191 22.71 7.94 16.56
N PRO A 192 23.49 8.08 15.47
CA PRO A 192 24.61 9.01 15.44
C PRO A 192 24.17 10.45 15.71
N THR A 193 24.98 11.18 16.49
CA THR A 193 24.69 12.57 16.88
C THR A 193 25.17 13.59 15.86
N GLU A 194 26.30 13.33 15.18
CA GLU A 194 26.99 14.32 14.35
C GLU A 194 26.43 14.55 12.93
N PRO A 195 26.07 13.54 12.12
CA PRO A 195 25.72 13.80 10.72
C PRO A 195 24.33 14.44 10.60
N GLU A 196 24.16 15.30 9.59
CA GLU A 196 22.86 15.92 9.25
C GLU A 196 21.79 14.85 8.98
N VAL A 197 22.20 13.73 8.39
CA VAL A 197 21.39 12.50 8.26
C VAL A 197 21.94 11.43 9.20
N ASN A 198 21.10 10.93 10.11
CA ASN A 198 21.51 9.91 11.09
C ASN A 198 20.74 8.58 10.98
N CYS A 199 19.73 8.50 10.12
CA CYS A 199 19.08 7.25 9.76
C CYS A 199 18.57 7.28 8.31
N TYR A 200 18.38 6.11 7.72
CA TYR A 200 17.93 5.96 6.34
C TYR A 200 16.66 5.14 6.24
N VAL A 201 15.79 5.53 5.31
CA VAL A 201 14.76 4.65 4.77
C VAL A 201 15.12 4.39 3.32
N LEU A 202 15.29 3.13 2.91
CA LEU A 202 15.53 2.75 1.52
C LEU A 202 14.25 2.14 0.96
N GLU A 203 13.62 2.83 0.01
CA GLU A 203 12.44 2.32 -0.69
C GLU A 203 12.87 1.60 -1.97
N GLY A 204 12.74 0.27 -1.98
CA GLY A 204 13.01 -0.58 -3.13
C GLY A 204 11.88 -0.50 -4.14
N GLY A 205 12.17 -0.07 -5.38
CA GLY A 205 11.17 0.00 -6.45
C GLY A 205 10.08 1.04 -6.18
N SER A 206 10.46 2.31 -6.00
CA SER A 206 9.54 3.41 -5.68
C SER A 206 8.52 3.70 -6.79
N GLY A 207 8.79 3.29 -8.03
CA GLY A 207 7.86 3.34 -9.16
C GLY A 207 7.28 4.74 -9.41
N SER A 208 5.97 4.89 -9.23
CA SER A 208 5.31 6.20 -9.38
C SER A 208 5.72 7.25 -8.33
N CYS A 209 6.33 6.81 -7.22
CA CYS A 209 6.62 7.57 -6.01
C CYS A 209 5.39 8.21 -5.33
N LYS A 210 4.17 7.75 -5.65
CA LYS A 210 2.94 8.22 -4.99
C LYS A 210 2.94 7.87 -3.50
N PHE A 211 3.30 6.62 -3.16
CA PHE A 211 3.50 6.20 -1.77
C PHE A 211 4.52 7.11 -1.07
N ALA A 212 5.73 7.23 -1.62
CA ALA A 212 6.83 8.03 -1.08
C ALA A 212 6.42 9.48 -0.77
N ALA A 213 5.73 10.14 -1.71
CA ALA A 213 5.30 11.52 -1.54
C ALA A 213 4.35 11.72 -0.35
N ALA A 214 3.51 10.72 -0.05
CA ALA A 214 2.68 10.70 1.13
C ALA A 214 3.48 10.31 2.38
N PHE A 215 4.21 9.20 2.33
CA PHE A 215 4.97 8.62 3.44
C PHE A 215 5.95 9.62 4.06
N VAL A 216 6.78 10.29 3.24
CA VAL A 216 7.79 11.25 3.72
C VAL A 216 7.14 12.39 4.49
N ARG A 217 6.04 12.95 3.97
CA ARG A 217 5.30 14.04 4.63
C ARG A 217 4.75 13.60 5.97
N GLU A 218 4.20 12.40 6.05
CA GLU A 218 3.61 11.85 7.28
C GLU A 218 4.69 11.54 8.31
N LEU A 219 5.83 10.95 7.91
CA LEU A 219 6.96 10.69 8.79
C LEU A 219 7.53 11.99 9.39
N LEU A 220 7.76 13.01 8.56
CA LEU A 220 8.24 14.32 9.03
C LEU A 220 7.22 15.03 9.95
N GLN A 221 5.93 14.89 9.66
CA GLN A 221 4.87 15.43 10.51
C GLN A 221 4.84 14.73 11.88
N LEU A 222 5.01 13.41 11.93
CA LEU A 222 5.11 12.65 13.20
C LEU A 222 6.32 13.10 14.02
N LEU A 223 7.49 13.25 13.40
CA LEU A 223 8.69 13.78 14.05
C LEU A 223 8.47 15.18 14.63
N LYS A 224 7.80 16.05 13.88
CA LYS A 224 7.45 17.41 14.33
C LYS A 224 6.48 17.40 15.51
N GLU A 225 5.44 16.59 15.46
CA GLU A 225 4.45 16.47 16.54
C GLU A 225 5.08 15.91 17.82
N ALA A 226 5.98 14.95 17.68
CA ALA A 226 6.75 14.37 18.79
C ALA A 226 7.91 15.27 19.29
N LYS A 227 8.20 16.37 18.59
CA LYS A 227 9.34 17.27 18.84
C LYS A 227 10.71 16.55 18.78
N LEU A 228 10.86 15.64 17.83
CA LEU A 228 12.07 14.83 17.61
C LEU A 228 12.81 15.20 16.31
N THR A 229 12.47 16.32 15.66
CA THR A 229 13.07 16.73 14.37
C THR A 229 14.55 17.06 14.45
N GLU A 230 15.05 17.43 15.65
CA GLU A 230 16.47 17.69 15.86
C GLU A 230 17.25 16.40 16.17
N ASP A 231 16.58 15.40 16.75
CA ASP A 231 17.19 14.16 17.23
C ASP A 231 17.19 13.05 16.16
N ILE A 232 16.11 12.97 15.39
CA ILE A 232 15.90 11.95 14.35
C ILE A 232 15.80 12.67 13.02
N ARG A 233 16.80 12.46 12.17
CA ARG A 233 16.96 13.16 10.89
C ARG A 233 17.05 12.12 9.76
N PRO A 234 15.89 11.56 9.35
CA PRO A 234 15.86 10.51 8.35
C PRO A 234 16.09 11.08 6.95
N CYS A 235 16.78 10.31 6.12
CA CYS A 235 16.78 10.49 4.67
C CYS A 235 16.07 9.31 4.01
N VAL A 236 14.99 9.58 3.27
CA VAL A 236 14.25 8.58 2.51
C VAL A 236 14.82 8.52 1.10
N ILE A 237 15.47 7.41 0.78
CA ILE A 237 16.12 7.16 -0.50
C ILE A 237 15.14 6.43 -1.40
N LEU A 238 14.69 7.11 -2.45
CA LEU A 238 13.77 6.58 -3.45
C LEU A 238 14.56 5.94 -4.58
N THR A 239 14.31 4.65 -4.83
CA THR A 239 15.07 3.89 -5.82
C THR A 239 14.20 3.31 -6.91
N ASP A 240 14.72 3.29 -8.14
CA ASP A 240 14.08 2.64 -9.27
C ASP A 240 15.15 2.10 -10.24
N LEU A 241 14.79 1.10 -11.05
CA LEU A 241 15.65 0.59 -12.12
C LEU A 241 15.78 1.60 -13.28
N SER A 242 14.77 2.46 -13.46
CA SER A 242 14.70 3.44 -14.54
C SER A 242 15.29 4.79 -14.14
N GLU A 243 16.38 5.19 -14.79
CA GLU A 243 16.95 6.55 -14.68
C GLU A 243 15.91 7.63 -15.02
N GLN A 244 15.02 7.37 -15.98
CA GLN A 244 13.95 8.29 -16.34
C GLN A 244 12.96 8.51 -15.19
N VAL A 245 12.60 7.44 -14.47
CA VAL A 245 11.74 7.54 -13.28
C VAL A 245 12.45 8.39 -12.25
N VAL A 246 13.68 8.01 -11.87
CA VAL A 246 14.50 8.72 -10.87
C VAL A 246 14.61 10.21 -11.18
N GLU A 247 15.02 10.57 -12.40
CA GLU A 247 15.23 11.97 -12.77
C GLU A 247 13.90 12.76 -12.85
N SER A 248 12.83 12.14 -13.37
CA SER A 248 11.52 12.80 -13.39
C SER A 248 10.99 13.04 -11.97
N ARG A 249 11.13 12.06 -11.06
CA ARG A 249 10.63 12.19 -9.69
C ARG A 249 11.46 13.18 -8.89
N ARG A 250 12.77 13.23 -9.12
CA ARG A 250 13.65 14.27 -8.56
C ARG A 250 13.14 15.68 -8.88
N GLN A 251 12.65 15.92 -10.09
CA GLN A 251 12.11 17.22 -10.53
C GLN A 251 10.64 17.46 -10.11
N HIS A 252 9.96 16.46 -9.58
CA HIS A 252 8.51 16.54 -9.35
C HIS A 252 8.16 17.53 -8.22
N PRO A 253 7.13 18.40 -8.40
CA PRO A 253 6.80 19.44 -7.43
C PRO A 253 6.59 18.95 -5.99
N SER A 254 6.02 17.76 -5.79
CA SER A 254 5.83 17.20 -4.45
C SER A 254 7.14 17.02 -3.70
N PHE A 255 8.20 16.55 -4.37
CA PHE A 255 9.51 16.36 -3.75
C PHE A 255 10.29 17.66 -3.66
N GLN A 256 10.19 18.54 -4.67
CA GLN A 256 10.77 19.89 -4.59
C GLN A 256 10.23 20.68 -3.39
N ASN A 257 8.94 20.60 -3.12
CA ASN A 257 8.33 21.23 -1.94
C ASN A 257 8.83 20.63 -0.62
N ILE A 258 9.05 19.31 -0.56
CA ILE A 258 9.62 18.65 0.62
C ILE A 258 11.06 19.13 0.83
N LEU A 259 11.90 19.09 -0.21
CA LEU A 259 13.32 19.48 -0.17
C LEU A 259 13.51 20.95 0.18
N GLN A 260 12.60 21.84 -0.25
CA GLN A 260 12.63 23.25 0.12
C GLN A 260 12.47 23.46 1.63
N LEU A 261 11.67 22.62 2.30
CA LEU A 261 11.41 22.70 3.74
C LEU A 261 12.39 21.84 4.55
N HIS A 262 12.86 20.74 3.97
CA HIS A 262 13.69 19.72 4.59
C HIS A 262 14.75 19.20 3.59
N PRO A 263 15.89 19.91 3.44
CA PRO A 263 16.86 19.67 2.35
C PRO A 263 17.45 18.26 2.25
N HIS A 264 17.49 17.51 3.37
CA HIS A 264 18.08 16.17 3.45
C HIS A 264 17.06 15.05 3.65
N ALA A 265 15.76 15.36 3.65
CA ALA A 265 14.72 14.38 3.98
C ALA A 265 14.48 13.33 2.88
N VAL A 266 14.90 13.62 1.64
CA VAL A 266 14.72 12.72 0.49
C VAL A 266 16.01 12.71 -0.33
N ASP A 267 16.38 11.54 -0.83
CA ASP A 267 17.36 11.39 -1.91
C ASP A 267 16.84 10.38 -2.94
N PHE A 268 17.54 10.26 -4.06
CA PHE A 268 17.17 9.38 -5.16
C PHE A 268 18.36 8.56 -5.60
N ALA A 269 18.14 7.34 -6.07
CA ALA A 269 19.19 6.52 -6.68
C ALA A 269 18.63 5.60 -7.76
N VAL A 270 19.41 5.33 -8.80
CA VAL A 270 19.13 4.19 -9.67
C VAL A 270 19.69 2.96 -8.98
N MET A 271 18.87 1.93 -8.78
CA MET A 271 19.28 0.74 -8.05
C MET A 271 18.82 -0.53 -8.77
N ASP A 272 19.79 -1.34 -9.15
CA ASP A 272 19.58 -2.71 -9.60
C ASP A 272 19.97 -3.66 -8.45
N CYS A 273 19.04 -4.51 -8.01
CA CYS A 273 19.28 -5.47 -6.94
C CYS A 273 20.47 -6.40 -7.26
N GLN A 274 20.66 -6.78 -8.52
CA GLN A 274 21.80 -7.61 -8.92
C GLN A 274 23.13 -6.86 -8.74
N ALA A 275 23.16 -5.57 -9.07
CA ALA A 275 24.34 -4.73 -8.87
C ALA A 275 24.67 -4.60 -7.37
N VAL A 276 23.67 -4.42 -6.52
CA VAL A 276 23.85 -4.39 -5.05
C VAL A 276 24.39 -5.73 -4.53
N VAL A 277 23.86 -6.86 -5.02
CA VAL A 277 24.35 -8.21 -4.69
C VAL A 277 25.81 -8.39 -5.12
N ASN A 278 26.19 -7.82 -6.27
CA ASN A 278 27.56 -7.80 -6.77
C ASN A 278 28.47 -6.76 -6.06
N LYS A 279 27.96 -6.10 -5.02
CA LYS A 279 28.66 -5.07 -4.23
C LYS A 279 29.02 -3.82 -5.01
N GLU A 280 28.24 -3.49 -6.04
CA GLU A 280 28.35 -2.21 -6.72
C GLU A 280 27.77 -1.09 -5.84
N PRO A 281 28.39 0.10 -5.81
CA PRO A 281 27.93 1.21 -5.00
C PRO A 281 26.59 1.78 -5.50
N VAL A 282 25.67 2.04 -4.57
CA VAL A 282 24.44 2.82 -4.83
C VAL A 282 24.76 4.30 -4.70
N TYR A 283 24.65 5.05 -5.80
CA TYR A 283 24.97 6.48 -5.84
C TYR A 283 23.73 7.34 -5.60
N LEU A 284 23.80 8.21 -4.58
CA LEU A 284 22.76 9.16 -4.22
C LEU A 284 22.87 10.43 -5.08
N ARG A 285 21.75 10.84 -5.69
CA ARG A 285 21.71 11.92 -6.70
C ARG A 285 21.79 13.32 -6.11
N LEU A 286 21.20 13.54 -4.93
CA LEU A 286 21.16 14.88 -4.30
C LEU A 286 22.38 15.09 -3.40
N ALA A 287 22.70 14.13 -2.54
CA ALA A 287 23.92 14.18 -1.74
C ALA A 287 25.19 14.13 -2.59
N ASN A 288 25.11 13.54 -3.79
CA ASN A 288 26.27 13.28 -4.67
C ASN A 288 27.35 12.44 -3.97
N GLU A 289 26.90 11.42 -3.24
CA GLU A 289 27.71 10.51 -2.43
C GLU A 289 27.27 9.06 -2.65
N VAL A 290 28.10 8.11 -2.21
CA VAL A 290 27.72 6.69 -2.16
C VAL A 290 26.87 6.47 -0.91
N PHE A 291 25.79 5.70 -1.04
CA PHE A 291 25.00 5.25 0.10
C PHE A 291 25.87 4.46 1.08
N GLN A 292 26.05 5.00 2.29
CA GLN A 292 26.85 4.41 3.36
C GLN A 292 26.00 4.29 4.64
N PRO A 293 25.34 3.13 4.83
CA PRO A 293 24.49 2.91 6.00
C PRO A 293 25.26 2.58 7.28
N ALA A 294 26.58 2.39 7.21
CA ALA A 294 27.39 1.98 8.35
C ALA A 294 27.15 2.87 9.58
N LYS A 295 26.82 2.24 10.72
CA LYS A 295 26.53 2.86 12.02
C LYS A 295 25.25 3.69 12.07
N ARG A 296 24.42 3.67 11.03
CA ARG A 296 23.13 4.37 10.98
C ARG A 296 22.02 3.34 10.89
N PRO A 297 20.92 3.50 11.66
CA PRO A 297 19.72 2.69 11.46
C PRO A 297 19.24 2.74 10.00
N VAL A 298 18.93 1.58 9.45
CA VAL A 298 18.38 1.43 8.09
C VAL A 298 17.00 0.82 8.19
N PHE A 299 16.03 1.42 7.51
CA PHE A 299 14.70 0.85 7.34
C PHE A 299 14.44 0.57 5.86
N LEU A 300 14.10 -0.67 5.52
CA LEU A 300 13.73 -1.05 4.16
C LEU A 300 12.21 -0.95 3.99
N VAL A 301 11.78 -0.37 2.88
CA VAL A 301 10.37 -0.40 2.48
C VAL A 301 10.30 -0.93 1.06
N GLY A 302 9.43 -1.89 0.80
CA GLY A 302 9.16 -2.35 -0.56
C GLY A 302 7.69 -2.73 -0.70
N ASN A 303 6.99 -2.15 -1.68
CA ASN A 303 5.62 -2.54 -2.01
C ASN A 303 5.61 -3.12 -3.42
N TYR A 304 5.13 -4.34 -3.62
CA TYR A 304 5.25 -5.09 -4.87
C TYR A 304 6.71 -5.12 -5.36
N PHE A 305 7.61 -5.30 -4.38
CA PHE A 305 9.06 -5.25 -4.60
C PHE A 305 9.65 -6.65 -4.55
N LEU A 306 9.20 -7.50 -3.62
CA LEU A 306 9.73 -8.86 -3.54
C LEU A 306 9.16 -9.72 -4.68
N ASP A 307 7.90 -9.49 -5.06
CA ASP A 307 7.22 -10.21 -6.14
C ASP A 307 7.75 -9.90 -7.55
N SER A 308 8.50 -8.81 -7.72
CA SER A 308 9.12 -8.42 -8.99
C SER A 308 10.57 -8.89 -9.13
N LEU A 309 11.08 -9.70 -8.20
CA LEU A 309 12.46 -10.18 -8.22
C LEU A 309 12.58 -11.66 -8.66
N PRO A 310 13.68 -12.04 -9.34
CA PRO A 310 14.00 -13.40 -9.75
C PRO A 310 13.78 -14.44 -8.66
N THR A 311 12.94 -15.41 -9.01
CA THR A 311 12.39 -16.43 -8.12
C THR A 311 12.53 -17.80 -8.77
N ASP A 312 12.99 -18.79 -7.99
CA ASP A 312 12.97 -20.19 -8.40
C ASP A 312 11.66 -20.86 -7.97
N ALA A 313 11.23 -21.86 -8.71
CA ALA A 313 10.04 -22.64 -8.40
C ALA A 313 10.39 -24.10 -8.10
N PHE A 314 9.77 -24.66 -7.06
CA PHE A 314 9.91 -26.07 -6.71
C PHE A 314 8.53 -26.71 -6.55
N MET A 315 8.35 -27.88 -7.14
CA MET A 315 7.20 -28.74 -6.87
C MET A 315 7.62 -29.80 -5.85
N VAL A 316 6.89 -29.86 -4.74
CA VAL A 316 7.13 -30.85 -3.68
C VAL A 316 5.94 -31.77 -3.60
N ASP A 317 6.19 -33.08 -3.53
CA ASP A 317 5.20 -34.06 -3.11
C ASP A 317 5.62 -34.75 -1.80
N SER A 318 4.94 -35.82 -1.38
CA SER A 318 5.22 -36.46 -0.09
C SER A 318 6.55 -37.21 -0.02
N LYS A 319 7.25 -37.42 -1.14
CA LYS A 319 8.50 -38.18 -1.21
C LYS A 319 9.59 -37.49 -2.01
N ASP A 320 9.20 -36.82 -3.08
CA ASP A 320 10.07 -36.30 -4.12
C ASP A 320 9.98 -34.78 -4.17
N THR A 321 11.12 -34.15 -4.44
CA THR A 321 11.23 -32.73 -4.72
C THR A 321 11.67 -32.54 -6.16
N TYR A 322 11.00 -31.65 -6.87
CA TYR A 322 11.28 -31.32 -8.25
C TYR A 322 11.61 -29.84 -8.35
N GLN A 323 12.76 -29.52 -8.92
CA GLN A 323 13.06 -28.19 -9.39
C GLN A 323 12.24 -27.92 -10.66
N VAL A 324 11.59 -26.77 -10.75
CA VAL A 324 10.85 -26.38 -11.95
C VAL A 324 11.79 -25.58 -12.85
N LEU A 325 12.12 -26.17 -14.01
CA LEU A 325 12.89 -25.51 -15.06
C LEU A 325 11.94 -24.91 -16.09
N THR A 326 12.45 -23.98 -16.90
CA THR A 326 11.67 -23.35 -17.96
C THR A 326 12.53 -22.97 -19.16
N ASP A 327 11.89 -22.67 -20.27
CA ASP A 327 12.53 -22.15 -21.48
C ASP A 327 12.87 -20.64 -21.33
N ASP A 328 13.48 -20.05 -22.36
CA ASP A 328 13.90 -18.64 -22.30
C ASP A 328 12.72 -17.66 -22.16
N ARG A 329 11.49 -18.06 -22.48
CA ARG A 329 10.30 -17.19 -22.45
C ARG A 329 9.36 -17.44 -21.28
N ALA A 330 9.62 -18.49 -20.51
CA ALA A 330 8.72 -19.00 -19.49
C ALA A 330 7.35 -19.46 -20.04
N ASP A 331 7.34 -20.03 -21.25
CA ASP A 331 6.12 -20.53 -21.92
C ASP A 331 5.71 -21.91 -21.38
N VAL A 332 6.70 -22.72 -21.00
CA VAL A 332 6.49 -24.09 -20.52
C VAL A 332 7.35 -24.36 -19.30
N PHE A 333 6.78 -25.07 -18.33
CA PHE A 333 7.44 -25.47 -17.09
C PHE A 333 7.72 -26.98 -17.07
N TYR A 334 8.93 -27.34 -16.65
CA TYR A 334 9.45 -28.70 -16.66
C TYR A 334 9.95 -29.10 -15.26
N PRO A 335 9.13 -29.81 -14.46
CA PRO A 335 9.57 -30.36 -13.19
C PRO A 335 10.65 -31.44 -13.39
N ARG A 336 11.83 -31.23 -12.80
CA ARG A 336 12.96 -32.14 -12.83
C ARG A 336 13.30 -32.59 -11.42
N LEU A 337 13.40 -33.90 -11.20
CA LEU A 337 13.73 -34.47 -9.89
C LEU A 337 15.06 -33.90 -9.38
N LEU A 338 15.04 -33.40 -8.14
CA LEU A 338 16.18 -32.76 -7.50
C LEU A 338 16.81 -33.75 -6.49
N ASN A 339 18.05 -34.16 -6.76
CA ASN A 339 18.72 -35.23 -6.00
C ASN A 339 19.70 -34.72 -4.92
N ASP A 340 20.21 -33.50 -5.03
CA ASP A 340 21.13 -32.91 -4.05
C ASP A 340 20.70 -31.48 -3.73
N LEU A 341 20.65 -31.17 -2.43
CA LEU A 341 20.22 -29.89 -1.87
C LEU A 341 21.36 -29.20 -1.11
N ASN A 342 22.47 -29.89 -0.83
CA ASN A 342 23.43 -29.42 0.17
C ASN A 342 24.24 -28.19 -0.27
N HIS A 343 24.23 -27.85 -1.56
CA HIS A 343 24.93 -26.70 -2.15
C HIS A 343 24.19 -26.21 -3.41
N TYR A 344 22.88 -26.00 -3.34
CA TYR A 344 22.11 -25.65 -4.52
C TYR A 344 22.38 -24.20 -4.98
N TYR A 345 22.48 -23.26 -4.05
CA TYR A 345 22.73 -21.84 -4.32
C TYR A 345 24.17 -21.38 -4.06
N ASP A 346 25.02 -22.27 -3.53
CA ASP A 346 26.34 -21.94 -2.97
C ASP A 346 26.27 -20.82 -1.91
N ASP A 347 25.17 -20.77 -1.15
CA ASP A 347 24.92 -19.79 -0.09
C ASP A 347 24.25 -20.50 1.09
N ALA A 348 24.97 -20.56 2.22
CA ALA A 348 24.55 -21.34 3.38
C ALA A 348 23.21 -20.88 3.99
N SER A 349 22.86 -19.60 3.89
CA SER A 349 21.59 -19.08 4.39
C SER A 349 20.45 -19.46 3.46
N LEU A 350 20.64 -19.31 2.13
CA LEU A 350 19.64 -19.71 1.14
C LEU A 350 19.41 -21.23 1.15
N ASP A 351 20.48 -22.03 1.13
CA ASP A 351 20.40 -23.50 1.07
C ASP A 351 19.70 -24.06 2.31
N LYS A 352 20.02 -23.54 3.50
CA LYS A 352 19.37 -23.95 4.74
C LYS A 352 17.89 -23.57 4.78
N THR A 353 17.54 -22.36 4.33
CA THR A 353 16.13 -21.93 4.23
C THR A 353 15.38 -22.80 3.23
N LEU A 354 15.95 -23.07 2.05
CA LEU A 354 15.34 -23.95 1.07
C LEU A 354 15.07 -25.35 1.67
N GLN A 355 16.08 -25.94 2.32
CA GLN A 355 15.94 -27.26 2.94
C GLN A 355 14.81 -27.30 3.97
N GLU A 356 14.75 -26.34 4.90
CA GLU A 356 13.71 -26.32 5.95
C GLU A 356 12.29 -26.17 5.36
N ILE A 357 12.13 -25.35 4.31
CA ILE A 357 10.83 -25.17 3.63
C ILE A 357 10.44 -26.43 2.85
N LEU A 358 11.38 -27.07 2.14
CA LEU A 358 11.13 -28.32 1.44
C LEU A 358 10.70 -29.43 2.40
N GLU A 359 11.42 -29.59 3.52
CA GLU A 359 11.08 -30.55 4.58
C GLU A 359 9.68 -30.25 5.15
N HIS A 360 9.35 -28.98 5.41
CA HIS A 360 8.03 -28.61 5.90
C HIS A 360 6.93 -28.91 4.88
N ALA A 361 7.12 -28.56 3.60
CA ALA A 361 6.16 -28.83 2.54
C ALA A 361 5.90 -30.34 2.36
N GLN A 362 6.92 -31.19 2.49
CA GLN A 362 6.76 -32.66 2.44
C GLN A 362 5.83 -33.19 3.55
N THR A 363 5.85 -32.58 4.74
CA THR A 363 4.95 -32.99 5.85
C THR A 363 3.47 -32.75 5.58
N LEU A 364 3.13 -31.87 4.62
CA LEU A 364 1.74 -31.59 4.26
C LEU A 364 1.06 -32.75 3.52
N ASN A 365 1.82 -33.75 3.06
CA ASN A 365 1.32 -34.93 2.33
C ASN A 365 0.43 -34.56 1.11
N ARG A 366 0.81 -33.51 0.40
CA ARG A 366 0.13 -33.02 -0.82
C ARG A 366 1.14 -32.39 -1.76
N LYS A 367 0.74 -32.21 -3.02
CA LYS A 367 1.51 -31.40 -3.97
C LYS A 367 1.51 -29.93 -3.52
N SER A 368 2.70 -29.35 -3.44
CA SER A 368 2.95 -27.96 -3.06
C SER A 368 3.83 -27.29 -4.11
N LEU A 369 3.54 -26.02 -4.38
CA LEU A 369 4.38 -25.16 -5.22
C LEU A 369 5.07 -24.16 -4.29
N ILE A 370 6.40 -24.20 -4.26
CA ILE A 370 7.22 -23.26 -3.53
C ILE A 370 7.78 -22.26 -4.53
N LEU A 371 7.53 -20.98 -4.30
CA LEU A 371 8.14 -19.86 -5.01
C LEU A 371 9.21 -19.28 -4.08
N PHE A 372 10.48 -19.49 -4.42
CA PHE A 372 11.63 -19.15 -3.58
C PHE A 372 12.33 -17.88 -4.12
N PRO A 373 12.20 -16.71 -3.46
CA PRO A 373 12.63 -15.42 -4.02
C PRO A 373 14.14 -15.20 -3.86
N VAL A 374 14.92 -15.87 -4.71
CA VAL A 374 16.40 -15.96 -4.65
C VAL A 374 17.05 -14.58 -4.62
N GLN A 375 16.70 -13.69 -5.57
CA GLN A 375 17.35 -12.39 -5.66
C GLN A 375 16.98 -11.47 -4.50
N ALA A 376 15.75 -11.57 -3.97
CA ALA A 376 15.33 -10.83 -2.78
C ALA A 376 16.19 -11.20 -1.57
N PHE A 377 16.39 -12.50 -1.32
CA PHE A 377 17.21 -12.97 -0.20
C PHE A 377 18.67 -12.54 -0.31
N ARG A 378 19.25 -12.65 -1.51
CA ARG A 378 20.61 -12.16 -1.77
C ARG A 378 20.72 -10.65 -1.58
N PHE A 379 19.72 -9.89 -2.04
CA PHE A 379 19.68 -8.43 -1.85
C PHE A 379 19.62 -8.06 -0.37
N LEU A 380 18.75 -8.70 0.41
CA LEU A 380 18.63 -8.46 1.85
C LEU A 380 19.94 -8.79 2.59
N ALA A 381 20.59 -9.89 2.22
CA ALA A 381 21.91 -10.25 2.77
C ALA A 381 22.98 -9.21 2.41
N ALA A 382 22.98 -8.72 1.17
CA ALA A 382 23.90 -7.67 0.72
C ALA A 382 23.69 -6.36 1.49
N ILE A 383 22.45 -5.91 1.66
CA ILE A 383 22.13 -4.71 2.43
C ILE A 383 22.55 -4.85 3.90
N HIS A 384 22.22 -5.98 4.54
CA HIS A 384 22.65 -6.25 5.92
C HIS A 384 24.18 -6.21 6.06
N SER A 385 24.92 -6.71 5.06
CA SER A 385 26.38 -6.67 5.07
C SER A 385 26.99 -5.27 5.04
N LEU A 386 26.24 -4.25 4.57
CA LEU A 386 26.68 -2.86 4.59
C LEU A 386 26.60 -2.21 5.99
N SER A 387 25.86 -2.82 6.92
CA SER A 387 25.65 -2.27 8.26
C SER A 387 25.29 -3.34 9.31
N THR A 388 26.16 -4.33 9.50
CA THR A 388 25.92 -5.49 10.39
C THR A 388 25.63 -5.12 11.83
N ASP A 389 26.21 -4.03 12.32
CA ASP A 389 26.14 -3.61 13.71
C ASP A 389 25.09 -2.50 13.94
N SER A 390 24.29 -2.18 12.93
CA SER A 390 23.27 -1.13 13.03
C SER A 390 21.87 -1.70 13.13
N PRO A 391 20.95 -0.97 13.77
CA PRO A 391 19.53 -1.31 13.71
C PRO A 391 19.04 -1.46 12.27
N ILE A 392 18.29 -2.53 12.02
CA ILE A 392 17.65 -2.77 10.73
C ILE A 392 16.16 -3.03 10.94
N GLY A 393 15.33 -2.36 10.16
CA GLY A 393 13.89 -2.61 10.05
C GLY A 393 13.52 -2.87 8.59
N MET A 394 12.43 -3.59 8.34
CA MET A 394 11.94 -3.83 6.99
C MET A 394 10.42 -4.00 6.96
N LEU A 395 9.75 -3.29 6.05
CA LEU A 395 8.34 -3.47 5.71
C LEU A 395 8.22 -3.88 4.24
N PHE A 396 7.63 -5.04 3.99
CA PHE A 396 7.34 -5.52 2.65
C PHE A 396 5.85 -5.74 2.47
N GLY A 397 5.25 -5.08 1.48
CA GLY A 397 3.85 -5.21 1.10
C GLY A 397 3.73 -5.86 -0.26
N ASP A 398 3.30 -7.12 -0.36
CA ASP A 398 3.22 -7.85 -1.63
C ASP A 398 1.92 -8.65 -1.70
N ALA A 399 1.53 -9.04 -2.93
CA ALA A 399 0.53 -10.08 -3.11
C ALA A 399 1.09 -11.40 -2.56
N THR A 400 0.34 -12.06 -1.70
CA THR A 400 0.83 -13.26 -1.01
C THR A 400 0.10 -14.52 -1.42
N VAL A 401 0.87 -15.60 -1.53
CA VAL A 401 0.39 -16.99 -1.60
C VAL A 401 1.08 -17.79 -0.50
N HIS A 402 0.65 -19.02 -0.32
CA HIS A 402 1.38 -19.98 0.49
C HIS A 402 1.56 -21.29 -0.25
N PHE A 403 2.68 -21.99 -0.05
CA PHE A 403 2.93 -23.27 -0.73
C PHE A 403 1.89 -24.36 -0.42
N SER A 404 1.07 -24.19 0.62
CA SER A 404 -0.09 -25.06 0.91
C SER A 404 -1.34 -24.76 0.08
N ASP A 405 -1.39 -23.63 -0.63
CA ASP A 405 -2.58 -23.19 -1.37
C ASP A 405 -2.84 -24.08 -2.61
N ASN A 406 -4.06 -24.02 -3.14
CA ASN A 406 -4.44 -24.78 -4.33
C ASN A 406 -4.11 -23.97 -5.59
N LEU A 407 -2.91 -24.18 -6.13
CA LEU A 407 -2.45 -23.57 -7.39
C LEU A 407 -2.44 -24.60 -8.52
N HIS A 408 -2.78 -24.15 -9.73
CA HIS A 408 -2.81 -24.97 -10.95
C HIS A 408 -1.46 -24.99 -11.68
N ASP A 409 -0.79 -23.84 -11.70
CA ASP A 409 0.48 -23.59 -12.35
C ASP A 409 1.20 -22.46 -11.59
N ILE A 410 2.36 -22.01 -12.08
CA ILE A 410 3.02 -20.79 -11.62
C ILE A 410 2.10 -19.60 -11.92
N PRO A 411 1.64 -18.85 -10.89
CA PRO A 411 0.75 -17.71 -11.07
C PRO A 411 1.35 -16.65 -12.00
N GLU A 412 0.48 -15.92 -12.70
CA GLU A 412 0.80 -14.69 -13.46
C GLU A 412 1.75 -14.80 -14.67
N LEU A 413 2.42 -15.94 -14.88
CA LEU A 413 3.30 -16.17 -16.03
C LEU A 413 2.62 -16.80 -17.25
N SER A 414 1.35 -17.25 -17.15
CA SER A 414 0.66 -17.97 -18.23
C SER A 414 -0.62 -17.28 -18.73
N PRO A 415 -0.77 -16.95 -20.04
CA PRO A 415 0.25 -16.92 -21.09
C PRO A 415 0.66 -15.46 -21.41
N HIS A 416 1.81 -15.06 -20.89
CA HIS A 416 2.62 -13.90 -21.30
C HIS A 416 2.05 -12.50 -21.09
N ALA A 417 2.57 -11.82 -20.08
CA ALA A 417 2.65 -10.38 -20.07
C ALA A 417 4.14 -9.97 -20.17
N GLU A 418 4.45 -8.95 -20.99
CA GLU A 418 5.79 -8.31 -21.03
C GLU A 418 6.20 -7.73 -19.66
N CYS A 419 5.26 -7.71 -18.71
CA CYS A 419 5.40 -7.35 -17.32
C CYS A 419 4.62 -8.34 -16.45
N PHE A 420 5.27 -8.95 -15.45
CA PHE A 420 4.66 -9.91 -14.52
C PHE A 420 5.25 -9.72 -13.12
N CYS A 421 4.58 -10.24 -12.11
CA CYS A 421 5.17 -10.49 -10.79
C CYS A 421 4.81 -11.90 -10.33
N LEU A 422 5.46 -12.39 -9.27
CA LEU A 422 5.19 -13.70 -8.69
C LEU A 422 4.85 -13.52 -7.21
N PRO A 423 3.69 -14.01 -6.74
CA PRO A 423 3.27 -13.75 -5.38
C PRO A 423 4.23 -14.36 -4.37
N VAL A 424 4.36 -13.69 -3.22
CA VAL A 424 5.38 -13.98 -2.22
C VAL A 424 4.80 -14.82 -1.09
N ASP A 425 5.58 -15.80 -0.63
CA ASP A 425 5.25 -16.54 0.58
C ASP A 425 6.01 -15.96 1.79
N PHE A 426 5.31 -15.23 2.65
CA PHE A 426 5.90 -14.62 3.84
C PHE A 426 6.37 -15.63 4.89
N GLU A 427 5.94 -16.89 4.85
CA GLU A 427 6.51 -17.93 5.71
C GLU A 427 7.94 -18.27 5.28
N ILE A 428 8.21 -18.29 3.98
CA ILE A 428 9.55 -18.48 3.42
C ILE A 428 10.43 -17.27 3.75
N VAL A 429 9.90 -16.04 3.58
CA VAL A 429 10.61 -14.81 3.96
C VAL A 429 10.94 -14.82 5.46
N GLN A 430 9.98 -15.17 6.32
CA GLN A 430 10.20 -15.29 7.76
C GLN A 430 11.30 -16.31 8.10
N ASN A 431 11.31 -17.48 7.45
CA ASN A 431 12.34 -18.49 7.66
C ASN A 431 13.73 -17.94 7.30
N PHE A 432 13.85 -17.28 6.14
CA PHE A 432 15.10 -16.65 5.71
C PHE A 432 15.57 -15.57 6.68
N ILE A 433 14.67 -14.66 7.10
CA ILE A 433 14.99 -13.61 8.07
C ILE A 433 15.46 -14.19 9.40
N ALA A 434 14.88 -15.30 9.87
CA ALA A 434 15.36 -15.97 11.08
C ALA A 434 16.81 -16.51 10.95
N LYS A 435 17.31 -16.75 9.73
CA LYS A 435 18.71 -17.13 9.50
C LYS A 435 19.62 -15.92 9.33
N LEU A 436 19.16 -14.91 8.59
CA LEU A 436 19.91 -13.68 8.36
C LEU A 436 20.06 -12.85 9.65
N LEU A 437 19.00 -12.80 10.46
CA LEU A 437 18.85 -12.00 11.67
C LEU A 437 18.26 -12.86 12.82
N PRO A 438 19.07 -13.73 13.48
CA PRO A 438 18.56 -14.71 14.45
C PRO A 438 17.82 -14.16 15.68
N SER A 439 17.95 -12.86 15.96
CA SER A 439 17.27 -12.16 17.07
C SER A 439 16.25 -11.13 16.60
N ALA A 440 15.91 -11.10 15.31
CA ALA A 440 14.90 -10.20 14.80
C ALA A 440 13.52 -10.59 15.33
N GLN A 441 12.73 -9.57 15.66
CA GLN A 441 11.31 -9.74 15.86
C GLN A 441 10.61 -9.68 14.49
N VAL A 442 9.60 -10.53 14.29
CA VAL A 442 8.84 -10.61 13.04
C VAL A 442 7.35 -10.47 13.33
N SER A 443 6.63 -9.78 12.47
CA SER A 443 5.18 -9.66 12.49
C SER A 443 4.66 -9.58 11.05
N SER A 444 3.49 -10.14 10.80
CA SER A 444 2.84 -10.04 9.50
C SER A 444 1.34 -9.84 9.65
N THR A 445 0.72 -9.27 8.63
CA THR A 445 -0.74 -9.29 8.52
C THR A 445 -1.20 -10.71 8.20
N LEU A 446 -2.39 -11.06 8.68
CA LEU A 446 -2.86 -12.43 8.60
C LEU A 446 -3.48 -12.71 7.22
N GLN A 447 -2.96 -13.70 6.51
CA GLN A 447 -3.45 -14.06 5.18
C GLN A 447 -4.69 -14.96 5.26
N MET A 448 -5.88 -14.38 5.04
CA MET A 448 -7.18 -15.09 5.02
C MET A 448 -7.47 -15.74 3.67
N PHE A 449 -6.98 -15.10 2.61
CA PHE A 449 -7.24 -15.47 1.24
C PHE A 449 -5.91 -15.39 0.48
N SER A 450 -5.72 -16.33 -0.44
CA SER A 450 -4.60 -16.29 -1.38
C SER A 450 -4.72 -15.07 -2.29
N ASP A 451 -3.59 -14.62 -2.81
CA ASP A 451 -3.49 -13.51 -3.74
C ASP A 451 -4.12 -12.21 -3.19
N THR A 452 -3.74 -11.89 -1.96
CA THR A 452 -4.13 -10.63 -1.32
C THR A 452 -2.88 -9.90 -0.85
N PHE A 453 -2.92 -8.57 -0.92
CA PHE A 453 -1.85 -7.71 -0.44
C PHE A 453 -1.71 -7.89 1.07
N GLN A 454 -0.56 -8.36 1.53
CA GLN A 454 -0.25 -8.50 2.96
C GLN A 454 1.03 -7.73 3.25
N VAL A 455 1.25 -7.41 4.52
CA VAL A 455 2.46 -6.72 4.97
C VAL A 455 3.25 -7.60 5.91
N PHE A 456 4.53 -7.76 5.61
CA PHE A 456 5.56 -8.36 6.45
C PHE A 456 6.37 -7.25 7.13
N TYR A 457 6.63 -7.39 8.43
CA TYR A 457 7.47 -6.51 9.22
C TYR A 457 8.52 -7.33 9.98
N ALA A 458 9.78 -6.96 9.86
CA ALA A 458 10.83 -7.46 10.72
C ALA A 458 11.73 -6.34 11.20
N SER A 459 12.26 -6.48 12.41
CA SER A 459 13.23 -5.53 12.95
C SER A 459 14.19 -6.16 13.94
N LEU A 460 15.42 -5.64 13.94
CA LEU A 460 16.48 -6.00 14.86
C LEU A 460 17.12 -4.72 15.41
N LEU A 461 17.13 -4.62 16.75
CA LEU A 461 17.98 -3.68 17.48
C LEU A 461 19.16 -4.46 18.06
N PRO A 462 20.41 -4.25 17.59
CA PRO A 462 21.59 -4.94 18.10
C PRO A 462 21.71 -4.81 19.63
N ASP A 463 22.21 -5.86 20.26
CA ASP A 463 22.48 -5.94 21.71
C ASP A 463 21.27 -5.67 22.65
N GLN A 464 20.04 -5.71 22.12
CA GLN A 464 18.79 -5.54 22.89
C GLN A 464 17.78 -6.71 22.68
N PRO A 465 18.17 -7.99 22.87
CA PRO A 465 17.32 -9.14 22.52
C PRO A 465 16.07 -9.35 23.40
N SER A 466 15.75 -8.44 24.33
CA SER A 466 14.69 -8.63 25.33
C SER A 466 13.81 -7.41 25.62
N MET A 467 13.93 -6.32 24.88
CA MET A 467 13.05 -5.15 25.04
C MET A 467 11.88 -5.24 24.06
N GLU A 468 10.66 -5.01 24.53
CA GLU A 468 9.49 -4.87 23.67
C GLU A 468 9.73 -3.73 22.68
N GLN A 469 9.90 -4.05 21.40
CA GLN A 469 10.01 -3.05 20.35
C GLN A 469 8.62 -2.49 20.06
N TRP A 470 8.40 -1.22 20.38
CA TRP A 470 7.08 -0.59 20.22
C TRP A 470 6.68 -0.46 18.76
N SER A 471 7.64 -0.54 17.84
CA SER A 471 7.39 -0.59 16.40
C SER A 471 6.51 -1.78 15.99
N HIS A 472 6.66 -2.94 16.63
CA HIS A 472 5.80 -4.12 16.41
C HIS A 472 4.39 -3.93 16.99
N PHE A 473 4.27 -3.23 18.12
CA PHE A 473 2.95 -2.83 18.64
C PHE A 473 2.25 -1.85 17.69
N SER A 474 3.00 -0.89 17.14
CA SER A 474 2.48 0.04 16.13
C SER A 474 2.05 -0.71 14.87
N PHE A 475 2.82 -1.69 14.41
CA PHE A 475 2.45 -2.53 13.27
C PHE A 475 1.11 -3.24 13.50
N ASP A 476 0.94 -3.87 14.66
CA ASP A 476 -0.28 -4.58 15.03
C ASP A 476 -1.49 -3.64 15.09
N HIS A 477 -1.31 -2.42 15.59
CA HIS A 477 -2.37 -1.43 15.69
C HIS A 477 -2.79 -0.88 14.32
N GLU A 478 -1.82 -0.59 13.44
CA GLU A 478 -2.06 0.09 12.17
C GLU A 478 -2.50 -0.87 11.05
N LEU A 479 -2.02 -2.12 11.05
CA LEU A 479 -2.14 -3.01 9.88
C LEU A 479 -2.96 -4.28 10.12
N LYS A 480 -3.19 -4.72 11.37
CA LYS A 480 -4.01 -5.92 11.65
C LYS A 480 -5.52 -5.62 11.83
N GLY A 481 -5.94 -4.36 11.63
CA GLY A 481 -7.33 -3.90 11.72
C GLY A 481 -7.96 -3.67 10.35
N PHE A 482 -8.90 -2.71 10.29
CA PHE A 482 -9.40 -2.21 9.00
C PHE A 482 -8.24 -1.60 8.21
N GLY A 483 -8.02 -2.07 6.98
CA GLY A 483 -6.83 -1.74 6.19
C GLY A 483 -7.08 -1.24 4.76
N ALA A 484 -6.00 -1.10 3.98
CA ALA A 484 -6.08 -0.67 2.59
C ALA A 484 -6.85 -1.66 1.69
N ASN A 485 -6.71 -2.97 1.90
CA ASN A 485 -7.52 -3.97 1.22
C ASN A 485 -9.01 -3.81 1.51
N ASP A 486 -9.36 -3.44 2.74
CA ASP A 486 -10.75 -3.24 3.12
C ASP A 486 -11.32 -1.98 2.43
N CYS A 487 -10.51 -0.93 2.26
CA CYS A 487 -10.88 0.23 1.45
C CYS A 487 -11.13 -0.16 -0.01
N ASP A 488 -10.21 -0.91 -0.61
CA ASP A 488 -10.31 -1.36 -2.01
C ASP A 488 -11.53 -2.27 -2.24
N LEU A 489 -11.78 -3.23 -1.33
CA LEU A 489 -12.96 -4.09 -1.36
C LEU A 489 -14.27 -3.29 -1.27
N VAL A 490 -14.32 -2.27 -0.40
CA VAL A 490 -15.49 -1.38 -0.32
C VAL A 490 -15.67 -0.62 -1.62
N LEU A 491 -14.61 -0.02 -2.16
CA LEU A 491 -14.65 0.71 -3.44
C LEU A 491 -15.09 -0.19 -4.60
N GLY A 492 -14.55 -1.40 -4.70
CA GLY A 492 -14.96 -2.40 -5.68
C GLY A 492 -16.44 -2.75 -5.57
N SER A 493 -16.96 -2.92 -4.35
CA SER A 493 -18.38 -3.18 -4.12
C SER A 493 -19.31 -2.00 -4.46
N LEU A 494 -18.78 -0.78 -4.50
CA LEU A 494 -19.53 0.42 -4.87
C LEU A 494 -19.75 0.54 -6.39
N HIS A 495 -18.85 -0.01 -7.21
CA HIS A 495 -18.95 0.08 -8.67
C HIS A 495 -20.22 -0.56 -9.24
N ASP A 496 -20.70 -1.65 -8.62
CA ASP A 496 -21.89 -2.40 -9.05
C ASP A 496 -23.16 -2.08 -8.25
N SER A 497 -23.11 -1.11 -7.34
CA SER A 497 -24.22 -0.78 -6.44
C SER A 497 -24.72 0.67 -6.60
N ARG A 498 -25.70 1.07 -5.79
CA ARG A 498 -26.20 2.47 -5.77
C ARG A 498 -25.19 3.46 -5.19
N GLY A 499 -24.01 3.00 -4.78
CA GLY A 499 -23.03 3.78 -4.05
C GLY A 499 -23.47 4.04 -2.60
N PHE A 500 -22.69 4.83 -1.86
CA PHE A 500 -23.13 5.39 -0.58
C PHE A 500 -24.16 6.49 -0.83
N THR A 501 -25.35 6.32 -0.30
CA THR A 501 -26.51 7.17 -0.65
C THR A 501 -26.65 8.43 0.20
N SER A 502 -26.06 8.43 1.40
CA SER A 502 -26.14 9.53 2.35
C SER A 502 -24.78 10.19 2.60
N LEU A 503 -24.81 11.41 3.15
CA LEU A 503 -23.61 12.24 3.31
C LEU A 503 -22.63 11.67 4.35
N ASP A 504 -23.15 11.18 5.48
CA ASP A 504 -22.33 10.76 6.62
C ASP A 504 -21.45 9.52 6.31
N PRO A 505 -21.94 8.43 5.66
CA PRO A 505 -21.09 7.32 5.21
C PRO A 505 -20.01 7.73 4.22
N GLN A 506 -20.30 8.66 3.30
CA GLN A 506 -19.30 9.17 2.36
C GLN A 506 -18.16 9.91 3.09
N ILE A 507 -18.50 10.82 4.02
CA ILE A 507 -17.52 11.54 4.84
C ILE A 507 -16.74 10.58 5.74
N ALA A 508 -17.44 9.62 6.35
CA ALA A 508 -16.85 8.61 7.21
C ALA A 508 -15.83 7.77 6.44
N PHE A 509 -16.17 7.30 5.25
CA PHE A 509 -15.27 6.50 4.42
C PHE A 509 -14.05 7.28 3.96
N LEU A 510 -14.20 8.56 3.57
CA LEU A 510 -13.04 9.41 3.27
C LEU A 510 -12.14 9.62 4.48
N SER A 511 -12.69 9.60 5.70
CA SER A 511 -11.87 9.66 6.91
C SER A 511 -11.17 8.33 7.18
N LEU A 512 -11.80 7.19 6.88
CA LEU A 512 -11.21 5.85 7.00
C LEU A 512 -10.09 5.62 5.98
N SER A 513 -10.20 6.17 4.77
CA SER A 513 -9.14 6.11 3.75
C SER A 513 -7.99 7.09 4.04
N ASN A 514 -7.96 7.70 5.23
CA ASN A 514 -7.00 8.75 5.60
C ASN A 514 -7.00 9.94 4.63
N TYR A 515 -8.18 10.31 4.14
CA TYR A 515 -8.41 11.40 3.20
C TYR A 515 -7.62 11.18 1.90
N ASP A 516 -7.66 9.95 1.39
CA ASP A 516 -7.11 9.61 0.09
C ASP A 516 -7.82 10.41 -1.01
N PHE A 517 -7.04 11.05 -1.87
CA PHE A 517 -7.57 11.91 -2.91
C PHE A 517 -8.27 11.13 -4.03
N ASP A 518 -7.81 9.93 -4.37
CA ASP A 518 -8.43 9.12 -5.42
C ASP A 518 -9.76 8.55 -4.93
N CYS A 519 -9.83 8.16 -3.65
CA CYS A 519 -11.10 7.87 -3.00
C CYS A 519 -12.05 9.07 -3.09
N PHE A 520 -11.57 10.28 -2.80
CA PHE A 520 -12.37 11.50 -2.91
C PHE A 520 -12.89 11.74 -4.33
N LEU A 521 -12.13 11.43 -5.37
CA LEU A 521 -12.60 11.60 -6.75
C LEU A 521 -13.84 10.77 -7.07
N ILE A 522 -13.97 9.58 -6.48
CA ILE A 522 -15.15 8.70 -6.62
C ILE A 522 -16.38 9.36 -5.98
N PHE A 523 -16.24 9.93 -4.77
CA PHE A 523 -17.36 10.52 -4.02
C PHE A 523 -17.63 12.00 -4.33
N LYS A 524 -16.70 12.71 -4.98
CA LYS A 524 -16.71 14.18 -5.08
C LYS A 524 -18.07 14.76 -5.45
N TRP A 525 -18.70 14.25 -6.50
CA TRP A 525 -20.02 14.75 -6.93
C TRP A 525 -21.19 14.13 -6.17
N GLN A 526 -21.02 12.93 -5.61
CA GLN A 526 -22.01 12.31 -4.72
C GLN A 526 -22.16 13.11 -3.42
N LEU A 527 -21.07 13.66 -2.87
CA LEU A 527 -21.09 14.54 -1.70
C LEU A 527 -21.95 15.79 -1.96
N VAL A 528 -21.82 16.39 -3.14
CA VAL A 528 -22.62 17.55 -3.54
C VAL A 528 -24.09 17.17 -3.69
N ALA A 529 -24.37 16.00 -4.29
CA ALA A 529 -25.74 15.50 -4.46
C ALA A 529 -26.40 15.22 -3.11
N ALA A 530 -25.70 14.53 -2.20
CA ALA A 530 -26.19 14.21 -0.86
C ALA A 530 -26.42 15.48 -0.03
N LEU A 531 -25.49 16.45 -0.04
CA LEU A 531 -25.65 17.71 0.69
C LEU A 531 -26.88 18.51 0.21
N ARG A 532 -27.24 18.46 -1.08
CA ARG A 532 -28.44 19.14 -1.59
C ARG A 532 -29.74 18.57 -1.01
N LEU A 533 -29.74 17.32 -0.59
CA LEU A 533 -30.86 16.68 0.10
C LEU A 533 -30.94 17.06 1.58
N GLU A 534 -29.89 17.67 2.13
CA GLU A 534 -29.78 18.12 3.53
C GLU A 534 -29.57 19.64 3.62
N PRO A 535 -30.57 20.48 3.29
CA PRO A 535 -30.39 21.94 3.17
C PRO A 535 -29.99 22.66 4.46
N ASN A 536 -30.17 22.03 5.62
CA ASN A 536 -29.80 22.57 6.93
C ASN A 536 -28.37 22.19 7.35
N ARG A 537 -27.69 21.27 6.63
CA ARG A 537 -26.34 20.84 6.94
C ARG A 537 -25.34 21.92 6.52
N ASP A 538 -24.39 22.25 7.40
CA ASP A 538 -23.33 23.21 7.09
C ASP A 538 -22.41 22.67 5.97
N PRO A 539 -22.36 23.32 4.79
CA PRO A 539 -21.48 22.93 3.70
C PRO A 539 -20.00 22.94 4.07
N ASN A 540 -19.60 23.76 5.05
CA ASN A 540 -18.19 23.87 5.45
C ASN A 540 -17.63 22.53 5.93
N SER A 541 -18.44 21.70 6.60
CA SER A 541 -18.01 20.37 7.03
C SER A 541 -17.56 19.50 5.84
N VAL A 542 -18.30 19.54 4.74
CA VAL A 542 -17.97 18.83 3.50
C VAL A 542 -16.75 19.45 2.82
N VAL A 543 -16.69 20.78 2.77
CA VAL A 543 -15.55 21.52 2.19
C VAL A 543 -14.25 21.17 2.89
N GLN A 544 -14.22 21.12 4.22
CA GLN A 544 -13.02 20.78 4.99
C GLN A 544 -12.53 19.35 4.68
N VAL A 545 -13.45 18.40 4.53
CA VAL A 545 -13.10 17.02 4.12
C VAL A 545 -12.47 17.02 2.73
N GLY A 546 -13.09 17.67 1.74
CA GLY A 546 -12.54 17.71 0.37
C GLY A 546 -11.21 18.47 0.28
N LEU A 547 -11.02 19.54 1.04
CA LEU A 547 -9.74 20.26 1.11
C LEU A 547 -8.64 19.41 1.77
N ARG A 548 -8.99 18.61 2.78
CA ARG A 548 -8.06 17.66 3.40
C ARG A 548 -7.65 16.58 2.41
N CYS A 549 -8.59 16.03 1.63
CA CYS A 549 -8.27 15.10 0.55
C CYS A 549 -7.38 15.77 -0.51
N TYR A 550 -7.72 16.99 -0.92
CA TYR A 550 -6.95 17.74 -1.93
C TYR A 550 -5.51 18.04 -1.49
N LYS A 551 -5.25 18.20 -0.18
CA LYS A 551 -3.89 18.30 0.36
C LYS A 551 -3.04 17.04 0.09
N ASN A 552 -3.68 15.88 -0.06
CA ASN A 552 -3.05 14.60 -0.37
C ASN A 552 -3.02 14.29 -1.88
N LEU A 553 -3.33 15.28 -2.73
CA LEU A 553 -3.19 15.14 -4.17
C LEU A 553 -1.74 14.79 -4.55
N TYR A 554 -1.58 13.77 -5.37
CA TYR A 554 -0.37 13.45 -6.09
C TYR A 554 -0.71 13.20 -7.57
N THR A 555 -0.02 13.89 -8.47
CA THR A 555 -0.15 13.66 -9.92
C THR A 555 1.07 12.91 -10.42
N LEU A 556 0.88 12.05 -11.43
CA LEU A 556 2.02 11.38 -12.07
C LEU A 556 2.80 12.36 -12.97
N ASP A 557 2.11 13.34 -13.54
CA ASP A 557 2.71 14.39 -14.35
C ASP A 557 3.50 15.41 -13.52
N LEU A 558 4.58 15.94 -14.10
CA LEU A 558 5.38 17.02 -13.52
C LEU A 558 4.60 18.33 -13.38
N GLN A 559 3.61 18.54 -14.25
CA GLN A 559 2.78 19.72 -14.24
C GLN A 559 1.46 19.41 -13.53
N PRO A 560 0.99 20.29 -12.63
CA PRO A 560 -0.30 20.11 -12.00
C PRO A 560 -1.40 19.96 -13.06
N GLU A 561 -2.25 18.94 -12.92
CA GLU A 561 -3.27 18.65 -13.91
C GLU A 561 -4.34 19.77 -13.92
N PHE A 562 -4.31 20.62 -14.94
CA PHE A 562 -5.21 21.77 -15.10
C PHE A 562 -6.68 21.39 -14.91
N ASN A 563 -7.10 20.27 -15.51
CA ASN A 563 -8.48 19.82 -15.44
C ASN A 563 -8.88 19.39 -14.02
N LEU A 564 -7.96 18.79 -13.27
CA LEU A 564 -8.18 18.37 -11.90
C LEU A 564 -8.35 19.57 -10.96
N GLN A 565 -7.47 20.57 -11.06
CA GLN A 565 -7.55 21.81 -10.29
C GLN A 565 -8.83 22.59 -10.61
N LEU A 566 -9.17 22.72 -11.90
CA LEU A 566 -10.42 23.34 -12.33
C LEU A 566 -11.65 22.57 -11.84
N SER A 567 -11.57 21.23 -11.82
CA SER A 567 -12.63 20.36 -11.28
C SER A 567 -12.81 20.57 -9.77
N MET A 568 -11.72 20.71 -9.02
CA MET A 568 -11.76 21.04 -7.60
C MET A 568 -12.37 22.43 -7.35
N ALA A 569 -11.97 23.44 -8.13
CA ALA A 569 -12.56 24.78 -8.03
C ALA A 569 -14.08 24.77 -8.31
N ARG A 570 -14.55 23.99 -9.29
CA ARG A 570 -15.99 23.82 -9.57
C ARG A 570 -16.73 23.15 -8.42
N TRP A 571 -16.09 22.19 -7.76
CA TRP A 571 -16.66 21.51 -6.61
C TRP A 571 -16.82 22.48 -5.42
N LEU A 572 -15.80 23.28 -5.12
CA LEU A 572 -15.86 24.33 -4.09
C LEU A 572 -16.95 25.37 -4.40
N TYR A 573 -17.05 25.80 -5.66
CA TYR A 573 -18.13 26.69 -6.11
C TYR A 573 -19.51 26.07 -5.90
N ALA A 574 -19.69 24.79 -6.23
CA ALA A 574 -20.97 24.08 -6.06
C ALA A 574 -21.39 23.98 -4.58
N LEU A 575 -20.42 23.98 -3.67
CA LEU A 575 -20.61 24.02 -2.21
C LEU A 575 -20.68 25.44 -1.64
N LYS A 576 -20.69 26.47 -2.50
CA LYS A 576 -20.69 27.89 -2.13
C LYS A 576 -19.48 28.34 -1.30
N SER A 577 -18.36 27.61 -1.36
CA SER A 577 -17.09 28.00 -0.77
C SER A 577 -16.30 28.86 -1.75
N TYR A 578 -16.72 30.12 -1.89
CA TYR A 578 -16.22 31.00 -2.95
C TYR A 578 -14.77 31.46 -2.71
N GLU A 579 -14.37 31.67 -1.45
CA GLU A 579 -13.00 32.05 -1.10
C GLU A 579 -12.01 30.95 -1.47
N ALA A 580 -12.26 29.71 -1.04
CA ALA A 580 -11.41 28.57 -1.39
C ALA A 580 -11.40 28.32 -2.91
N CYS A 581 -12.54 28.51 -3.58
CA CYS A 581 -12.65 28.44 -5.04
C CYS A 581 -11.74 29.47 -5.72
N VAL A 582 -11.74 30.72 -5.24
CA VAL A 582 -10.88 31.80 -5.76
C VAL A 582 -9.40 31.48 -5.58
N GLU A 583 -8.98 30.93 -4.43
CA GLU A 583 -7.58 30.59 -4.19
C GLU A 583 -7.04 29.57 -5.21
N ILE A 584 -7.80 28.53 -5.53
CA ILE A 584 -7.42 27.57 -6.59
C ILE A 584 -7.45 28.25 -7.98
N LEU A 585 -8.45 29.07 -8.28
CA LEU A 585 -8.57 29.68 -9.60
C LEU A 585 -7.48 30.72 -9.88
N LYS A 586 -6.92 31.37 -8.85
CA LYS A 586 -5.78 32.29 -8.99
C LYS A 586 -4.54 31.57 -9.52
N THR A 587 -4.27 30.34 -9.08
CA THR A 587 -3.11 29.56 -9.57
C THR A 587 -3.29 29.19 -11.05
N LEU A 588 -4.53 29.04 -11.51
CA LEU A 588 -4.88 28.76 -12.90
C LEU A 588 -5.00 30.00 -13.79
N LEU A 589 -4.99 31.22 -13.21
CA LEU A 589 -5.19 32.46 -13.94
C LEU A 589 -4.22 32.68 -15.12
N PRO A 590 -2.92 32.31 -15.04
CA PRO A 590 -1.98 32.45 -16.15
C PRO A 590 -2.39 31.72 -17.43
N SER A 591 -3.22 30.66 -17.34
CA SER A 591 -3.74 29.92 -18.50
C SER A 591 -4.61 30.78 -19.43
N LYS A 592 -5.21 31.86 -18.90
CA LYS A 592 -6.23 32.69 -19.58
C LYS A 592 -7.41 31.87 -20.14
N ASP A 593 -7.65 30.66 -19.62
CA ASP A 593 -8.75 29.80 -20.06
C ASP A 593 -10.09 30.44 -19.69
N THR A 594 -11.00 30.56 -20.66
CA THR A 594 -12.31 31.20 -20.44
C THR A 594 -13.16 30.52 -19.36
N ARG A 595 -12.95 29.22 -19.10
CA ARG A 595 -13.63 28.47 -18.04
C ARG A 595 -13.13 28.92 -16.66
N VAL A 596 -11.84 29.17 -16.51
CA VAL A 596 -11.21 29.70 -15.28
C VAL A 596 -11.68 31.12 -15.03
N LEU A 597 -11.51 32.00 -16.03
CA LEU A 597 -11.89 33.42 -15.93
C LEU A 597 -13.39 33.58 -15.60
N TYR A 598 -14.24 32.80 -16.26
CA TYR A 598 -15.68 32.84 -16.00
C TYR A 598 -16.03 32.36 -14.59
N LEU A 599 -15.47 31.24 -14.13
CA LEU A 599 -15.75 30.73 -12.79
C LEU A 599 -15.21 31.68 -11.71
N LEU A 600 -14.02 32.26 -11.92
CA LEU A 600 -13.44 33.26 -11.02
C LEU A 600 -14.32 34.52 -10.97
N GLY A 601 -14.83 34.97 -12.12
CA GLY A 601 -15.78 36.08 -12.18
C GLY A 601 -17.06 35.82 -11.40
N LEU A 602 -17.62 34.60 -11.51
CA LEU A 602 -18.79 34.20 -10.72
C LEU A 602 -18.48 34.20 -9.22
N SER A 603 -17.36 33.63 -8.80
CA SER A 603 -16.95 33.62 -7.38
C SER A 603 -16.72 35.05 -6.86
N CYS A 604 -16.04 35.92 -7.62
CA CYS A 604 -15.85 37.32 -7.25
C CYS A 604 -17.19 38.06 -7.11
N MET A 605 -18.16 37.81 -7.99
CA MET A 605 -19.49 38.40 -7.89
C MET A 605 -20.21 37.97 -6.61
N HIS A 606 -20.12 36.68 -6.23
CA HIS A 606 -20.69 36.19 -4.97
C HIS A 606 -20.00 36.75 -3.72
N LEU A 607 -18.72 37.09 -3.80
CA LEU A 607 -17.95 37.74 -2.75
C LEU A 607 -18.10 39.28 -2.73
N GLY A 608 -18.95 39.86 -3.58
CA GLY A 608 -19.16 41.31 -3.67
C GLY A 608 -18.04 42.07 -4.40
N ALA A 609 -17.05 41.39 -4.98
CA ALA A 609 -15.96 42.00 -5.75
C ALA A 609 -16.39 42.28 -7.21
N LEU A 610 -17.41 43.12 -7.38
CA LEU A 610 -18.12 43.35 -8.66
C LEU A 610 -17.23 43.95 -9.77
N GLU A 611 -16.29 44.83 -9.42
CA GLU A 611 -15.33 45.40 -10.39
C GLU A 611 -14.44 44.30 -10.99
N LYS A 612 -13.88 43.44 -10.12
CA LYS A 612 -13.06 42.29 -10.55
C LYS A 612 -13.87 41.32 -11.40
N ALA A 613 -15.10 41.02 -10.99
CA ALA A 613 -16.01 40.17 -11.75
C ALA A 613 -16.28 40.75 -13.17
N SER A 614 -16.55 42.06 -13.26
CA SER A 614 -16.79 42.76 -14.52
C SER A 614 -15.57 42.69 -15.47
N LEU A 615 -14.36 42.90 -14.94
CA LEU A 615 -13.11 42.77 -15.71
C LEU A 615 -12.92 41.35 -16.24
N LEU A 616 -13.22 40.34 -15.42
CA LEU A 616 -13.11 38.93 -15.81
C LEU A 616 -14.13 38.55 -16.89
N PHE A 617 -15.40 38.94 -16.75
CA PHE A 617 -16.41 38.68 -17.78
C PHE A 617 -16.13 39.42 -19.10
N SER A 618 -15.64 40.66 -19.01
CA SER A 618 -15.16 41.41 -20.18
C SER A 618 -13.99 40.71 -20.87
N SER A 619 -13.05 40.17 -20.10
CA SER A 619 -11.93 39.38 -20.62
C SER A 619 -12.40 38.11 -21.30
N CYS A 620 -13.37 37.39 -20.72
CA CYS A 620 -14.01 36.24 -21.37
C CYS A 620 -14.63 36.62 -22.72
N MET A 621 -15.36 37.74 -22.79
CA MET A 621 -15.96 38.22 -24.05
C MET A 621 -14.92 38.54 -25.12
N ARG A 622 -13.79 39.13 -24.74
CA ARG A 622 -12.68 39.45 -25.66
C ARG A 622 -12.02 38.19 -26.22
N ILE A 623 -11.88 37.14 -25.42
CA ILE A 623 -11.26 35.87 -25.84
C ILE A 623 -12.25 35.05 -26.68
N GLN A 624 -13.49 34.89 -26.20
CA GLN A 624 -14.54 34.15 -26.88
C GLN A 624 -15.91 34.71 -26.50
N PHE A 625 -16.61 35.32 -27.45
CA PHE A 625 -17.97 35.80 -27.20
C PHE A 625 -18.92 34.65 -26.88
N LYS A 626 -19.61 34.73 -25.74
CA LYS A 626 -20.77 33.91 -25.38
C LYS A 626 -21.79 34.78 -24.66
N ARG A 627 -23.07 34.63 -25.02
CA ARG A 627 -24.19 35.40 -24.42
C ARG A 627 -24.22 35.38 -22.89
N LYS A 628 -23.83 34.25 -22.27
CA LYS A 628 -23.75 34.12 -20.81
C LYS A 628 -22.74 35.07 -20.14
N PHE A 629 -21.65 35.43 -20.83
CA PHE A 629 -20.64 36.35 -20.31
C PHE A 629 -21.17 37.78 -20.29
N GLU A 630 -21.81 38.20 -21.38
CA GLU A 630 -22.46 39.50 -21.51
C GLU A 630 -23.56 39.69 -20.44
N ILE A 631 -24.41 38.67 -20.25
CA ILE A 631 -25.45 38.71 -19.21
C ILE A 631 -24.83 38.95 -17.82
N LYS A 632 -23.75 38.21 -17.48
CA LYS A 632 -23.10 38.37 -16.18
C LYS A 632 -22.38 39.70 -16.02
N LEU A 633 -21.76 40.22 -17.08
CA LEU A 633 -21.17 41.56 -17.09
C LEU A 633 -22.21 42.65 -16.80
N ARG A 634 -23.36 42.61 -17.48
CA ARG A 634 -24.46 43.58 -17.24
C ARG A 634 -24.95 43.52 -15.79
N LEU A 635 -25.14 42.31 -15.25
CA LEU A 635 -25.56 42.13 -13.87
C LEU A 635 -24.56 42.72 -12.87
N CYS A 636 -23.24 42.58 -13.09
CA CYS A 636 -22.24 43.20 -12.22
C CYS A 636 -22.30 44.73 -12.26
N ILE A 637 -22.49 45.31 -13.45
CA ILE A 637 -22.63 46.76 -13.63
C ILE A 637 -23.89 47.26 -12.92
N GLU A 638 -25.04 46.60 -13.13
CA GLU A 638 -26.31 46.94 -12.47
C GLU A 638 -26.22 46.82 -10.94
N GLN A 639 -25.57 45.79 -10.41
CA GLN A 639 -25.37 45.63 -8.96
C GLN A 639 -24.43 46.67 -8.38
N ALA A 640 -23.39 47.08 -9.11
CA ALA A 640 -22.45 48.10 -8.67
C ALA A 640 -23.06 49.51 -8.63
N TYR A 641 -24.08 49.79 -9.44
CA TYR A 641 -24.82 51.06 -9.40
C TYR A 641 -25.89 51.12 -8.29
N ASN A 642 -26.29 49.97 -7.74
CA ASN A 642 -27.32 49.87 -6.69
C ASN A 642 -26.75 49.74 -5.26
N LEU A 643 -25.43 49.67 -5.13
CA LEU A 643 -24.66 49.71 -3.87
C LEU A 643 -24.08 51.11 -3.69
#